data_AF-A0A7S4VPB9-F1
#
_entry.id   AF-A0A7S4VPB9-F1
#
_cell.length_a   1.000
_cell.length_b   1.000
_cell.length_c   1.000
_cell.angle_alpha   90.00
_cell.angle_beta   90.00
_cell.angle_gamma   90.00
#
_symmetry.space_group_name_H-M   'P 1'
#
loop_
_entity.id
_entity.type
_entity.pdbx_description
1 polymer ?
#
loop_
_entity_poly.entity_id
_entity_poly.type
_entity_poly.pdbx_seq_one_letter_code
_entity_poly.pdbx_strand_id
1 'polypeptide(L)'
;MGMGMGMSSGDDRLDELEMELMQLRAMRQQERLAGVARPGGGAHAQRPFSPNMQLPPLHGPQLQQPHFVPVPYYSEPPSQQQPQPPAVPSKEHQDLLVAHRELLEQMKDQEVRHTQLLKAHMDLMKTHQDLLKHRSGPEETQKAKNPSLGVVRLDYKYPPAAGDIDCPASFGYDVFYRVVPGLTFEMAQAGKFDEKTEREFAGAIKYLEGRGCHAITGDCGFMMAFQVLARKIATKPIFMSSMCQCPVIAAAFEPHDQILILTANGKSLKPQKEVLLNSCGFDVNGERFVIQGCQDVEGFDAVAKGEEVPIEIVQPGIVKLTKQILKKKPSIKAILLECTELPPYADALRATTGLPVWDAITGADFYINAHKDNVRFGISDWQQEWDRQQEEYFFGANLIEKDRESLVHEADVGRGGVVTKKAARQAKARAQPKTRALVAKTKKKLAKKQAPILGVVRLDYNYPPAVGDIDCPGSYSYDVLFRCVPGLTFEMVQMGKMTDDVHSEFVQAVQWLERKGVCGITGDCGFMMAFQPIASEIANVPVFMSSMVQSPMISVAFDKYDKVLILTANSKTLEPQKEILLSHCGFDVDDSRFVIYGCEDVPGFDAVEKAEQVDVDFVTPGIVKMATEIIKKEPTIRAILLECTELPPYADALRKETGLAVFDAITCADFFVSAYMDNPRFGLNQWQNDWDGIADDYELGQNLSPEQLAKLKNR
;
A
#
# COMPACT_ATOMS: atom_id res chain seq x y z
N MET A 1 -9.86 58.86 -9.50
CA MET A 1 -10.07 57.83 -8.47
C MET A 1 -11.08 56.85 -9.05
N GLY A 2 -10.78 55.67 -9.60
CA GLY A 2 -9.63 54.78 -9.59
C GLY A 2 -10.25 53.38 -9.66
N MET A 3 -10.42 52.83 -10.87
CA MET A 3 -10.97 51.48 -11.12
C MET A 3 -9.89 50.43 -10.81
N GLY A 4 -10.23 49.45 -9.97
CA GLY A 4 -9.35 48.33 -9.63
C GLY A 4 -9.49 47.18 -10.63
N MET A 5 -8.38 46.79 -11.24
CA MET A 5 -8.21 45.53 -11.96
C MET A 5 -7.95 44.40 -10.96
N GLY A 6 -8.67 43.29 -11.11
CA GLY A 6 -8.46 42.07 -10.34
C GLY A 6 -7.17 41.35 -10.73
N MET A 7 -6.39 40.96 -9.73
CA MET A 7 -5.30 39.99 -9.86
C MET A 7 -5.88 38.60 -9.59
N SER A 8 -5.74 37.68 -10.55
CA SER A 8 -5.99 36.25 -10.30
C SER A 8 -4.91 35.71 -9.36
N SER A 9 -5.34 34.96 -8.35
CA SER A 9 -4.49 34.33 -7.34
C SER A 9 -3.69 33.17 -7.94
N GLY A 10 -2.49 32.93 -7.41
CA GLY A 10 -1.60 31.84 -7.84
C GLY A 10 -2.12 30.42 -7.60
N ASP A 11 -3.29 30.25 -7.00
CA ASP A 11 -3.96 28.95 -6.79
C ASP A 11 -4.49 28.36 -8.11
N ASP A 12 -5.14 29.17 -8.96
CA ASP A 12 -5.78 28.66 -10.19
C ASP A 12 -4.76 28.06 -11.18
N ARG A 13 -3.51 28.57 -11.18
CA ARG A 13 -2.43 28.03 -12.03
C ARG A 13 -1.83 26.73 -11.50
N LEU A 14 -1.88 26.50 -10.19
CA LEU A 14 -1.44 25.24 -9.60
C LEU A 14 -2.46 24.15 -9.91
N ASP A 15 -3.76 24.45 -9.82
CA ASP A 15 -4.84 23.52 -10.16
C ASP A 15 -4.84 23.15 -11.66
N GLU A 16 -4.58 24.11 -12.56
CA GLU A 16 -4.42 23.85 -14.00
C GLU A 16 -3.20 22.96 -14.32
N LEU A 17 -2.06 23.20 -13.67
CA LEU A 17 -0.85 22.38 -13.83
C LEU A 17 -1.04 20.97 -13.24
N GLU A 18 -1.78 20.82 -12.15
CA GLU A 18 -2.12 19.53 -11.57
C GLU A 18 -3.05 18.72 -12.49
N MET A 19 -4.00 19.38 -13.16
CA MET A 19 -4.85 18.76 -14.19
C MET A 19 -4.07 18.34 -15.45
N GLU A 20 -3.12 19.15 -15.94
CA GLU A 20 -2.27 18.76 -17.08
C GLU A 20 -1.37 17.56 -16.73
N LEU A 21 -0.84 17.50 -15.51
CA LEU A 21 -0.04 16.37 -15.05
C LEU A 21 -0.89 15.08 -14.95
N MET A 22 -2.17 15.20 -14.59
CA MET A 22 -3.15 14.11 -14.59
C MET A 22 -3.36 13.53 -15.99
N GLN A 23 -3.53 14.39 -17.00
CA GLN A 23 -3.69 13.96 -18.40
C GLN A 23 -2.43 13.26 -18.93
N LEU A 24 -1.24 13.80 -18.62
CA LEU A 24 0.04 13.20 -19.04
C LEU A 24 0.33 11.84 -18.40
N ARG A 25 -0.17 11.60 -17.18
CA ARG A 25 -0.06 10.29 -16.50
C ARG A 25 -1.05 9.28 -17.09
N ALA A 26 -2.28 9.70 -17.38
CA ALA A 26 -3.29 8.86 -18.02
C ALA A 26 -2.85 8.37 -19.42
N MET A 27 -2.27 9.26 -20.24
CA MET A 27 -1.79 8.92 -21.59
C MET A 27 -0.69 7.85 -21.58
N ARG A 28 0.30 7.96 -20.68
CA ARG A 28 1.40 6.96 -20.58
C ARG A 28 0.93 5.56 -20.17
N GLN A 29 -0.18 5.46 -19.45
CA GLN A 29 -0.76 4.19 -19.04
C GLN A 29 -1.65 3.58 -20.14
N GLN A 30 -2.38 4.41 -20.89
CA GLN A 30 -3.12 4.00 -22.09
C GLN A 30 -2.19 3.41 -23.17
N GLU A 31 -1.00 4.00 -23.37
CA GLU A 31 0.01 3.48 -24.30
C GLU A 31 0.54 2.09 -23.89
N ARG A 32 0.58 1.79 -22.58
CA ARG A 32 0.94 0.44 -22.08
C ARG A 32 -0.16 -0.60 -22.33
N LEU A 33 -1.44 -0.21 -22.22
CA LEU A 33 -2.58 -1.13 -22.36
C LEU A 33 -2.96 -1.39 -23.83
N ALA A 34 -2.73 -0.43 -24.73
CA ALA A 34 -3.00 -0.58 -26.16
C ALA A 34 -2.06 -1.58 -26.87
N GLY A 35 -0.92 -1.92 -26.27
CA GLY A 35 0.05 -2.88 -26.83
C GLY A 35 -0.36 -4.36 -26.77
N VAL A 36 -1.51 -4.70 -26.15
CA VAL A 36 -1.92 -6.08 -25.84
C VAL A 36 -3.08 -6.59 -26.72
N ALA A 37 -3.70 -5.75 -27.56
CA ALA A 37 -4.82 -6.18 -28.40
C ALA A 37 -4.39 -6.53 -29.85
N ARG A 38 -4.26 -7.82 -30.16
CA ARG A 38 -4.37 -8.34 -31.54
C ARG A 38 -5.51 -9.36 -31.62
N PRO A 39 -6.51 -9.21 -32.49
CA PRO A 39 -7.42 -10.29 -32.83
C PRO A 39 -6.80 -11.20 -33.89
N GLY A 40 -6.85 -12.51 -33.64
CA GLY A 40 -6.52 -13.57 -34.59
C GLY A 40 -7.54 -13.72 -35.73
N GLY A 41 -7.10 -14.37 -36.81
CA GLY A 41 -7.73 -14.33 -38.13
C GLY A 41 -9.01 -15.16 -38.31
N GLY A 42 -9.81 -14.72 -39.28
CA GLY A 42 -10.97 -15.43 -39.83
C GLY A 42 -11.17 -15.02 -41.30
N ALA A 43 -11.40 -16.01 -42.16
CA ALA A 43 -11.29 -15.92 -43.61
C ALA A 43 -12.51 -15.36 -44.36
N HIS A 44 -12.22 -14.74 -45.51
CA HIS A 44 -13.00 -14.55 -46.75
C HIS A 44 -14.52 -14.29 -46.74
N ALA A 45 -14.91 -13.14 -47.30
CA ALA A 45 -15.84 -13.07 -48.45
C ALA A 45 -15.66 -11.76 -49.23
N GLN A 46 -15.49 -11.89 -50.56
CA GLN A 46 -15.38 -10.80 -51.53
C GLN A 46 -16.73 -10.10 -51.75
N ARG A 47 -16.72 -8.77 -51.97
CA ARG A 47 -17.23 -8.13 -53.21
C ARG A 47 -16.84 -6.64 -53.28
N PRO A 48 -16.58 -6.10 -54.48
CA PRO A 48 -16.01 -4.77 -54.69
C PRO A 48 -17.10 -3.71 -54.91
N PHE A 49 -16.84 -2.42 -54.63
CA PHE A 49 -17.34 -1.30 -55.46
C PHE A 49 -16.66 0.04 -55.13
N SER A 50 -16.50 0.80 -56.21
CA SER A 50 -15.76 2.02 -56.58
C SER A 50 -15.70 3.27 -55.67
N PRO A 51 -14.77 4.21 -55.96
CA PRO A 51 -14.48 5.41 -55.17
C PRO A 51 -15.30 6.62 -55.65
N ASN A 52 -15.90 7.36 -54.71
CA ASN A 52 -16.12 8.82 -54.71
C ASN A 52 -17.23 9.18 -53.70
N MET A 53 -16.86 9.82 -52.60
CA MET A 53 -17.73 10.82 -51.96
C MET A 53 -16.89 11.78 -51.12
N GLN A 54 -16.83 13.03 -51.59
CA GLN A 54 -16.30 14.19 -50.88
C GLN A 54 -17.32 14.66 -49.83
N LEU A 55 -16.83 15.13 -48.69
CA LEU A 55 -17.59 15.95 -47.74
C LEU A 55 -16.86 17.28 -47.48
N PRO A 56 -17.59 18.37 -47.15
CA PRO A 56 -17.28 19.76 -47.53
C PRO A 56 -16.43 20.55 -46.51
N PRO A 57 -15.89 21.73 -46.89
CA PRO A 57 -15.10 22.58 -46.00
C PRO A 57 -15.99 23.49 -45.14
N LEU A 58 -15.60 23.71 -43.88
CA LEU A 58 -16.21 24.70 -42.99
C LEU A 58 -15.23 25.82 -42.64
N HIS A 59 -15.74 27.05 -42.77
CA HIS A 59 -15.08 28.34 -42.63
C HIS A 59 -14.67 28.69 -41.19
N GLY A 60 -13.55 29.42 -41.06
CA GLY A 60 -13.23 30.22 -39.88
C GLY A 60 -13.77 31.66 -39.99
N PRO A 61 -14.13 32.33 -38.88
CA PRO A 61 -14.71 33.68 -38.90
C PRO A 61 -13.64 34.79 -39.05
N GLN A 62 -13.96 35.77 -39.90
CA GLN A 62 -13.24 37.05 -40.10
C GLN A 62 -13.64 38.09 -39.05
N LEU A 63 -12.70 38.94 -38.61
CA LEU A 63 -12.99 40.33 -38.19
C LEU A 63 -11.85 41.31 -38.58
N GLN A 64 -12.12 42.01 -39.69
CA GLN A 64 -11.80 43.37 -40.16
C GLN A 64 -10.57 44.18 -39.66
N GLN A 65 -9.79 44.66 -40.64
CA GLN A 65 -8.83 45.76 -40.54
C GLN A 65 -9.50 47.10 -40.91
N PRO A 66 -9.08 48.24 -40.32
CA PRO A 66 -9.61 49.56 -40.68
C PRO A 66 -8.99 50.14 -41.97
N HIS A 67 -9.84 50.87 -42.70
CA HIS A 67 -9.62 51.49 -44.00
C HIS A 67 -8.60 52.65 -43.99
N PHE A 68 -7.75 52.68 -45.02
CA PHE A 68 -6.90 53.81 -45.40
C PHE A 68 -7.66 54.78 -46.32
N VAL A 69 -7.53 56.09 -46.08
CA VAL A 69 -8.00 57.18 -46.95
C VAL A 69 -6.77 57.96 -47.45
N PRO A 70 -6.58 58.19 -48.76
CA PRO A 70 -5.45 58.95 -49.28
C PRO A 70 -5.84 60.37 -49.72
N VAL A 71 -4.99 61.37 -49.42
CA VAL A 71 -4.98 62.70 -50.07
C VAL A 71 -3.56 63.32 -49.98
N PRO A 72 -3.17 64.31 -50.82
CA PRO A 72 -2.17 64.11 -51.86
C PRO A 72 -0.93 65.04 -51.76
N TYR A 73 0.05 64.75 -52.64
CA TYR A 73 1.30 65.47 -52.90
C TYR A 73 1.16 66.98 -53.16
N TYR A 74 2.01 67.79 -52.51
CA TYR A 74 2.76 69.01 -52.92
C TYR A 74 3.60 69.39 -51.67
N SER A 75 4.86 69.83 -51.63
CA SER A 75 5.78 70.52 -52.55
C SER A 75 7.18 70.59 -51.86
N GLU A 76 8.25 70.58 -52.67
CA GLU A 76 9.68 70.98 -52.49
C GLU A 76 10.46 70.90 -51.14
N PRO A 77 11.78 70.60 -51.17
CA PRO A 77 12.59 70.33 -49.97
C PRO A 77 13.33 71.58 -49.42
N PRO A 78 13.57 71.68 -48.10
CA PRO A 78 14.59 72.58 -47.57
C PRO A 78 15.88 71.85 -47.13
N SER A 79 16.97 72.29 -47.77
CA SER A 79 18.36 72.42 -47.29
C SER A 79 18.93 71.48 -46.20
N GLN A 80 20.01 70.81 -46.61
CA GLN A 80 21.00 70.08 -45.81
C GLN A 80 21.45 70.84 -44.54
N GLN A 81 21.17 70.26 -43.37
CA GLN A 81 21.89 70.56 -42.14
C GLN A 81 23.01 69.53 -41.95
N GLN A 82 24.21 70.01 -41.60
CA GLN A 82 25.41 69.21 -41.37
C GLN A 82 25.19 68.15 -40.26
N PRO A 83 25.77 66.94 -40.37
CA PRO A 83 25.64 65.91 -39.34
C PRO A 83 26.38 66.31 -38.06
N GLN A 84 25.67 66.31 -36.93
CA GLN A 84 26.30 66.36 -35.61
C GLN A 84 27.08 65.06 -35.33
N PRO A 85 28.19 65.10 -34.59
CA PRO A 85 28.94 63.90 -34.23
C PRO A 85 28.07 62.96 -33.38
N PRO A 86 28.25 61.62 -33.50
CA PRO A 86 27.43 60.66 -32.78
C PRO A 86 27.58 60.87 -31.27
N ALA A 87 26.46 60.99 -30.57
CA ALA A 87 26.42 61.09 -29.12
C ALA A 87 27.08 59.85 -28.50
N VAL A 88 28.02 60.07 -27.58
CA VAL A 88 28.62 59.00 -26.78
C VAL A 88 27.50 58.35 -25.94
N PRO A 89 27.28 57.03 -26.02
CA PRO A 89 26.19 56.39 -25.30
C PRO A 89 26.35 56.61 -23.80
N SER A 90 25.25 56.96 -23.11
CA SER A 90 25.26 57.07 -21.65
C SER A 90 25.64 55.73 -21.01
N LYS A 91 26.19 55.78 -19.79
CA LYS A 91 26.54 54.57 -19.02
C LYS A 91 25.34 53.63 -18.87
N GLU A 92 24.15 54.18 -18.67
CA GLU A 92 22.89 53.41 -18.62
C GLU A 92 22.59 52.66 -19.93
N HIS A 93 22.89 53.26 -21.09
CA HIS A 93 22.72 52.59 -22.39
C HIS A 93 23.72 51.45 -22.56
N GLN A 94 24.95 51.61 -22.08
CA GLN A 94 25.96 50.54 -22.11
C GLN A 94 25.58 49.39 -21.19
N ASP A 95 25.10 49.69 -19.98
CA ASP A 95 24.65 48.68 -19.01
C ASP A 95 23.43 47.90 -19.55
N LEU A 96 22.49 48.57 -20.23
CA LEU A 96 21.36 47.93 -20.91
C LEU A 96 21.80 46.99 -22.04
N LEU A 97 22.82 47.38 -22.83
CA LEU A 97 23.35 46.54 -23.91
C LEU A 97 24.09 45.31 -23.37
N VAL A 98 24.74 45.42 -22.21
CA VAL A 98 25.36 44.28 -21.52
C VAL A 98 24.28 43.32 -21.01
N ALA A 99 23.27 43.83 -20.30
CA ALA A 99 22.15 43.02 -19.81
C ALA A 99 21.39 42.32 -20.96
N HIS A 100 21.19 43.01 -22.08
CA HIS A 100 20.55 42.41 -23.25
C HIS A 100 21.40 41.30 -23.88
N ARG A 101 22.72 41.46 -23.91
CA ARG A 101 23.64 40.43 -24.40
C ARG A 101 23.65 39.20 -23.49
N GLU A 102 23.65 39.40 -22.18
CA GLU A 102 23.55 38.31 -21.20
C GLU A 102 22.24 37.53 -21.33
N LEU A 103 21.12 38.24 -21.53
CA LEU A 103 19.82 37.60 -21.76
C LEU A 103 19.82 36.76 -23.05
N LEU A 104 20.39 37.28 -24.14
CA LEU A 104 20.50 36.53 -25.40
C LEU A 104 21.37 35.27 -25.25
N GLU A 105 22.42 35.34 -24.43
CA GLU A 105 23.28 34.17 -24.16
C GLU A 105 22.54 33.13 -23.30
N GLN A 106 21.77 33.57 -22.30
CA GLN A 106 20.91 32.69 -21.49
C GLN A 106 19.82 32.00 -22.34
N MET A 107 19.24 32.71 -23.31
CA MET A 107 18.25 32.14 -24.24
C MET A 107 18.88 31.06 -25.12
N LYS A 108 20.10 31.28 -25.64
CA LYS A 108 20.84 30.24 -26.39
C LYS A 108 21.14 29.03 -25.52
N ASP A 109 21.56 29.21 -24.28
CA ASP A 109 21.82 28.11 -23.34
C ASP A 109 20.54 27.33 -22.99
N GLN A 110 19.39 28.00 -22.93
CA GLN A 110 18.09 27.33 -22.78
C GLN A 110 17.73 26.52 -24.02
N GLU A 111 17.97 27.05 -25.23
CA GLU A 111 17.72 26.36 -26.49
C GLU A 111 18.58 25.10 -26.64
N VAL A 112 19.86 25.16 -26.26
CA VAL A 112 20.76 24.00 -26.22
C VAL A 112 20.26 22.94 -25.23
N ARG A 113 19.86 23.35 -24.01
CA ARG A 113 19.28 22.43 -23.01
C ARG A 113 17.98 21.80 -23.48
N HIS A 114 17.11 22.58 -24.11
CA HIS A 114 15.85 22.07 -24.67
C HIS A 114 16.11 21.05 -25.78
N THR A 115 17.08 21.33 -26.66
CA THR A 115 17.49 20.40 -27.73
C THR A 115 18.07 19.10 -27.17
N GLN A 116 18.89 19.18 -26.12
CA GLN A 116 19.43 17.99 -25.44
C GLN A 116 18.32 17.16 -24.77
N LEU A 117 17.34 17.83 -24.16
CA LEU A 117 16.18 17.17 -23.54
C LEU A 117 15.32 16.44 -24.59
N LEU A 118 15.05 17.09 -25.73
CA LEU A 118 14.34 16.47 -26.85
C LEU A 118 15.09 15.26 -27.40
N LYS A 119 16.41 15.35 -27.54
CA LYS A 119 17.23 14.22 -27.98
C LYS A 119 17.16 13.05 -26.98
N ALA A 120 17.31 13.32 -25.68
CA ALA A 120 17.17 12.29 -24.66
C ALA A 120 15.78 11.64 -24.66
N HIS A 121 14.73 12.43 -24.93
CA HIS A 121 13.37 11.93 -25.07
C HIS A 121 13.21 11.03 -26.31
N MET A 122 13.76 11.44 -27.47
CA MET A 122 13.77 10.62 -28.69
C MET A 122 14.56 9.31 -28.52
N ASP A 123 15.71 9.35 -27.84
CA ASP A 123 16.51 8.17 -27.55
C ASP A 123 15.76 7.20 -26.61
N LEU A 124 15.03 7.74 -25.61
CA LEU A 124 14.16 6.95 -24.74
C LEU A 124 13.00 6.32 -25.52
N MET A 125 12.34 7.07 -26.42
CA MET A 125 11.27 6.56 -27.27
C MET A 125 11.77 5.46 -28.22
N LYS A 126 12.97 5.61 -28.78
CA LYS A 126 13.59 4.60 -29.63
C LYS A 126 13.92 3.32 -28.85
N THR A 127 14.50 3.48 -27.66
CA THR A 127 14.76 2.36 -26.74
C THR A 127 13.45 1.63 -26.38
N HIS A 128 12.38 2.38 -26.14
CA HIS A 128 11.05 1.83 -25.88
C HIS A 128 10.49 1.07 -27.10
N GLN A 129 10.61 1.61 -28.30
CA GLN A 129 10.22 0.93 -29.54
C GLN A 129 11.01 -0.36 -29.78
N ASP A 130 12.31 -0.37 -29.50
CA ASP A 130 13.15 -1.55 -29.69
C ASP A 130 12.82 -2.64 -28.66
N LEU A 131 12.49 -2.26 -27.42
CA LEU A 131 11.93 -3.17 -26.40
C LEU A 131 10.59 -3.78 -26.83
N LEU A 132 9.72 -3.00 -27.48
CA LEU A 132 8.44 -3.48 -28.00
C LEU A 132 8.61 -4.43 -29.20
N LYS A 133 9.61 -4.21 -30.06
CA LYS A 133 9.91 -5.07 -31.22
C LYS A 133 10.53 -6.43 -30.84
N HIS A 134 11.22 -6.51 -29.70
CA HIS A 134 11.77 -7.78 -29.21
C HIS A 134 10.75 -8.70 -28.51
N ARG A 135 9.49 -8.26 -28.34
CA ARG A 135 8.40 -9.09 -27.79
C ARG A 135 7.70 -9.99 -28.82
N SER A 136 8.00 -9.88 -30.12
CA SER A 136 7.33 -10.68 -31.16
C SER A 136 8.12 -11.94 -31.53
N GLY A 137 8.29 -12.85 -30.57
CA GLY A 137 8.53 -14.28 -30.80
C GLY A 137 7.27 -15.07 -30.41
N PRO A 138 7.18 -16.39 -30.70
CA PRO A 138 6.10 -17.21 -30.15
C PRO A 138 6.18 -17.14 -28.61
N GLU A 139 5.18 -16.53 -27.97
CA GLU A 139 5.11 -16.40 -26.52
C GLU A 139 4.89 -17.78 -25.90
N GLU A 140 5.97 -18.41 -25.43
CA GLU A 140 5.85 -19.12 -24.15
C GLU A 140 5.40 -18.05 -23.14
N THR A 141 4.18 -18.17 -22.61
CA THR A 141 3.64 -17.25 -21.62
C THR A 141 4.51 -17.27 -20.37
N GLN A 142 5.49 -16.36 -20.31
CA GLN A 142 6.41 -16.27 -19.19
C GLN A 142 5.62 -15.88 -17.93
N LYS A 143 5.61 -16.76 -16.91
CA LYS A 143 4.97 -16.50 -15.61
C LYS A 143 5.42 -15.16 -15.03
N ALA A 144 4.49 -14.44 -14.41
CA ALA A 144 4.80 -13.20 -13.70
C ALA A 144 5.87 -13.44 -12.63
N LYS A 145 6.71 -12.45 -12.32
CA LYS A 145 7.72 -12.62 -11.27
C LYS A 145 7.07 -12.68 -9.89
N ASN A 146 7.72 -13.36 -8.95
CA ASN A 146 7.32 -13.32 -7.54
C ASN A 146 7.35 -11.86 -7.02
N PRO A 147 6.41 -11.45 -6.13
CA PRO A 147 6.39 -10.10 -5.60
C PRO A 147 7.60 -9.81 -4.72
N SER A 148 8.04 -8.56 -4.72
CA SER A 148 9.24 -8.12 -4.02
C SER A 148 9.06 -6.78 -3.35
N LEU A 149 9.80 -6.56 -2.26
CA LEU A 149 9.74 -5.35 -1.45
C LEU A 149 10.94 -4.45 -1.74
N GLY A 150 10.69 -3.15 -1.85
CA GLY A 150 11.73 -2.13 -1.83
C GLY A 150 11.87 -1.50 -0.45
N VAL A 151 13.08 -1.33 0.05
CA VAL A 151 13.37 -0.65 1.32
C VAL A 151 14.22 0.59 1.04
N VAL A 152 13.63 1.77 1.25
CA VAL A 152 14.33 3.05 1.24
C VAL A 152 15.06 3.17 2.57
N ARG A 153 16.37 3.35 2.50
CA ARG A 153 17.23 3.35 3.67
C ARG A 153 17.74 4.72 4.07
N LEU A 154 17.82 4.98 5.37
CA LEU A 154 18.61 6.06 5.91
C LEU A 154 20.08 5.89 5.53
N ASP A 155 20.79 7.01 5.41
CA ASP A 155 22.25 7.05 5.48
C ASP A 155 22.66 6.80 6.94
N TYR A 156 22.45 5.56 7.38
CA TYR A 156 22.71 5.11 8.73
C TYR A 156 23.19 3.67 8.69
N LYS A 157 24.45 3.46 9.10
CA LYS A 157 25.12 2.18 8.96
C LYS A 157 25.16 1.44 10.28
N TYR A 158 24.48 0.30 10.32
CA TYR A 158 24.47 -0.58 11.47
C TYR A 158 24.34 -2.05 11.02
N PRO A 159 24.57 -3.03 11.91
CA PRO A 159 24.43 -4.46 11.59
C PRO A 159 23.01 -4.99 11.92
N PRO A 160 22.12 -5.17 10.93
CA PRO A 160 20.75 -5.60 11.17
C PRO A 160 20.68 -7.07 11.59
N ALA A 161 19.77 -7.38 12.52
CA ALA A 161 19.44 -8.73 12.97
C ALA A 161 18.26 -9.31 12.18
N ALA A 162 18.10 -10.63 12.14
CA ALA A 162 16.87 -11.22 11.60
C ALA A 162 15.65 -10.75 12.42
N GLY A 163 14.60 -10.32 11.74
CA GLY A 163 13.47 -9.55 12.28
C GLY A 163 13.54 -8.06 11.94
N ASP A 164 14.73 -7.50 11.70
CA ASP A 164 14.88 -6.13 11.21
C ASP A 164 14.47 -6.02 9.73
N ILE A 165 13.85 -4.89 9.37
CA ILE A 165 13.50 -4.55 7.98
C ILE A 165 14.71 -4.45 7.06
N ASP A 166 15.89 -4.15 7.61
CA ASP A 166 17.17 -4.10 6.90
C ASP A 166 17.87 -5.46 6.78
N CYS A 167 17.27 -6.52 7.34
CA CYS A 167 17.76 -7.88 7.22
C CYS A 167 16.90 -8.67 6.21
N PRO A 168 17.44 -9.10 5.06
CA PRO A 168 16.68 -9.91 4.12
C PRO A 168 16.15 -11.23 4.70
N ALA A 169 16.82 -11.78 5.72
CA ALA A 169 16.39 -12.99 6.40
C ALA A 169 15.06 -12.83 7.16
N SER A 170 14.56 -11.60 7.32
CA SER A 170 13.26 -11.31 7.93
C SER A 170 12.09 -11.67 7.01
N PHE A 171 12.33 -11.81 5.71
CA PHE A 171 11.30 -11.89 4.69
C PHE A 171 11.23 -13.26 4.01
N GLY A 172 10.05 -13.58 3.49
CA GLY A 172 9.78 -14.78 2.70
C GLY A 172 9.67 -14.51 1.20
N TYR A 173 10.35 -13.47 0.72
CA TYR A 173 10.33 -12.96 -0.66
C TYR A 173 11.54 -12.04 -0.87
N ASP A 174 11.81 -11.68 -2.12
CA ASP A 174 12.92 -10.80 -2.47
C ASP A 174 12.75 -9.38 -1.89
N VAL A 175 13.85 -8.85 -1.37
CA VAL A 175 13.92 -7.48 -0.88
C VAL A 175 15.10 -6.73 -1.50
N PHE A 176 14.85 -5.51 -1.96
CA PHE A 176 15.84 -4.64 -2.56
C PHE A 176 16.01 -3.37 -1.72
N TYR A 177 17.26 -2.95 -1.53
CA TYR A 177 17.58 -1.83 -0.64
C TYR A 177 18.16 -0.66 -1.42
N ARG A 178 17.81 0.56 -1.01
CA ARG A 178 18.42 1.77 -1.57
C ARG A 178 18.60 2.82 -0.49
N VAL A 179 19.85 3.05 -0.10
CA VAL A 179 20.24 4.17 0.77
C VAL A 179 20.02 5.49 0.06
N VAL A 180 19.58 6.49 0.83
CA VAL A 180 19.40 7.88 0.41
C VAL A 180 20.59 8.69 0.89
N PRO A 181 21.52 9.09 0.01
CA PRO A 181 22.69 9.88 0.42
C PRO A 181 22.32 11.16 1.18
N GLY A 182 22.90 11.33 2.36
CA GLY A 182 22.67 12.51 3.20
C GLY A 182 21.43 12.44 4.10
N LEU A 183 20.55 11.44 3.96
CA LEU A 183 19.39 11.27 4.84
C LEU A 183 19.80 10.66 6.17
N THR A 184 20.13 11.52 7.15
CA THR A 184 20.56 11.05 8.47
C THR A 184 19.38 10.67 9.38
N PHE A 185 19.69 9.96 10.47
CA PHE A 185 18.73 9.64 11.52
C PHE A 185 18.12 10.90 12.15
N GLU A 186 18.91 11.95 12.36
CA GLU A 186 18.45 13.22 12.93
C GLU A 186 17.50 13.95 11.97
N MET A 187 17.74 13.89 10.66
CA MET A 187 16.80 14.44 9.66
C MET A 187 15.45 13.71 9.72
N ALA A 188 15.46 12.39 9.83
CA ALA A 188 14.24 11.59 9.99
C ALA A 188 13.49 11.93 11.29
N GLN A 189 14.20 12.06 12.42
CA GLN A 189 13.61 12.48 13.70
C GLN A 189 13.03 13.90 13.64
N ALA A 190 13.71 14.82 12.96
CA ALA A 190 13.25 16.17 12.74
C ALA A 190 12.07 16.27 11.75
N GLY A 191 11.86 15.21 10.95
CA GLY A 191 10.84 15.15 9.91
C GLY A 191 11.08 16.15 8.77
N LYS A 192 12.35 16.49 8.48
CA LYS A 192 12.71 17.51 7.49
C LYS A 192 13.91 17.06 6.66
N PHE A 193 13.81 17.29 5.36
CA PHE A 193 14.93 17.18 4.42
C PHE A 193 15.50 18.57 4.10
N ASP A 194 16.74 18.60 3.61
CA ASP A 194 17.16 19.65 2.69
C ASP A 194 16.81 19.27 1.24
N GLU A 195 16.86 20.25 0.34
CA GLU A 195 16.46 20.08 -1.07
C GLU A 195 17.29 19.03 -1.82
N LYS A 196 18.54 18.81 -1.42
CA LYS A 196 19.40 17.80 -2.04
C LYS A 196 18.96 16.40 -1.60
N THR A 197 18.81 16.19 -0.31
CA THR A 197 18.38 14.91 0.27
C THR A 197 16.97 14.53 -0.21
N GLU A 198 16.07 15.50 -0.39
CA GLU A 198 14.74 15.25 -0.97
C GLU A 198 14.81 14.67 -2.40
N ARG A 199 15.71 15.20 -3.24
CA ARG A 199 15.95 14.65 -4.59
C ARG A 199 16.52 13.24 -4.55
N GLU A 200 17.44 12.97 -3.64
CA GLU A 200 18.00 11.64 -3.44
C GLU A 200 16.94 10.65 -2.94
N PHE A 201 16.04 11.10 -2.07
CA PHE A 201 14.91 10.32 -1.58
C PHE A 201 13.98 9.92 -2.73
N ALA A 202 13.63 10.87 -3.61
CA ALA A 202 12.88 10.58 -4.82
C ALA A 202 13.61 9.62 -5.76
N GLY A 203 14.93 9.81 -5.93
CA GLY A 203 15.79 8.91 -6.70
C GLY A 203 15.79 7.48 -6.15
N ALA A 204 15.78 7.31 -4.83
CA ALA A 204 15.74 6.00 -4.19
C ALA A 204 14.43 5.26 -4.45
N ILE A 205 13.29 5.95 -4.33
CA ILE A 205 11.97 5.39 -4.67
C ILE A 205 11.96 4.94 -6.14
N LYS A 206 12.42 5.81 -7.05
CA LYS A 206 12.43 5.50 -8.50
C LYS A 206 13.37 4.35 -8.85
N TYR A 207 14.50 4.22 -8.14
CA TYR A 207 15.37 3.08 -8.28
C TYR A 207 14.66 1.77 -7.91
N LEU A 208 13.97 1.73 -6.78
CA LEU A 208 13.25 0.53 -6.30
C LEU A 208 12.09 0.16 -7.23
N GLU A 209 11.35 1.14 -7.75
CA GLU A 209 10.35 0.90 -8.79
C GLU A 209 10.99 0.33 -10.07
N GLY A 210 12.15 0.86 -10.46
CA GLY A 210 12.93 0.34 -11.59
C GLY A 210 13.46 -1.08 -11.39
N ARG A 211 13.65 -1.52 -10.14
CA ARG A 211 13.95 -2.92 -9.79
C ARG A 211 12.74 -3.85 -9.90
N GLY A 212 11.55 -3.29 -10.10
CA GLY A 212 10.30 -4.06 -10.17
C GLY A 212 9.72 -4.40 -8.81
N CYS A 213 10.03 -3.63 -7.76
CA CYS A 213 9.39 -3.79 -6.46
C CYS A 213 7.88 -3.58 -6.58
N HIS A 214 7.13 -4.39 -5.84
CA HIS A 214 5.66 -4.37 -5.83
C HIS A 214 5.12 -3.46 -4.73
N ALA A 215 5.88 -3.30 -3.64
CA ALA A 215 5.62 -2.33 -2.59
C ALA A 215 6.94 -1.73 -2.08
N ILE A 216 6.88 -0.56 -1.43
CA ILE A 216 8.06 0.15 -0.91
C ILE A 216 7.83 0.56 0.55
N THR A 217 8.86 0.44 1.40
CA THR A 217 8.84 0.86 2.81
C THR A 217 10.10 1.63 3.18
N GLY A 218 10.09 2.30 4.34
CA GLY A 218 11.28 2.86 4.98
C GLY A 218 11.95 1.86 5.94
N ASP A 219 13.23 2.07 6.22
CA ASP A 219 13.99 1.30 7.22
C ASP A 219 13.93 1.88 8.64
N CYS A 220 13.24 3.01 8.84
CA CYS A 220 13.10 3.67 10.12
C CYS A 220 11.68 4.17 10.32
N GLY A 221 11.08 3.89 11.49
CA GLY A 221 9.69 4.28 11.76
C GLY A 221 9.45 5.80 11.80
N PHE A 222 10.50 6.61 12.05
CA PHE A 222 10.44 8.08 11.91
C PHE A 222 10.31 8.56 10.46
N MET A 223 10.48 7.70 9.47
CA MET A 223 10.23 8.06 8.07
C MET A 223 8.74 8.26 7.78
N MET A 224 7.86 8.01 8.75
CA MET A 224 6.46 8.40 8.67
C MET A 224 6.28 9.89 8.34
N ALA A 225 7.18 10.76 8.82
CA ALA A 225 7.21 12.18 8.45
C ALA A 225 7.23 12.43 6.92
N PHE A 226 7.75 11.46 6.16
CA PHE A 226 7.94 11.55 4.72
C PHE A 226 6.88 10.78 3.93
N GLN A 227 5.89 10.18 4.59
CA GLN A 227 4.83 9.37 3.95
C GLN A 227 4.11 10.15 2.83
N VAL A 228 3.74 11.40 3.08
CA VAL A 228 3.00 12.23 2.11
C VAL A 228 3.85 12.56 0.88
N LEU A 229 5.15 12.80 1.06
CA LEU A 229 6.05 13.02 -0.07
C LEU A 229 6.28 11.71 -0.84
N ALA A 230 6.52 10.62 -0.12
CA ALA A 230 6.79 9.31 -0.68
C ALA A 230 5.68 8.83 -1.63
N ARG A 231 4.41 8.95 -1.20
CA ARG A 231 3.25 8.56 -2.02
C ARG A 231 3.01 9.46 -3.23
N LYS A 232 3.39 10.75 -3.18
CA LYS A 232 3.36 11.64 -4.36
C LYS A 232 4.36 11.22 -5.44
N ILE A 233 5.47 10.59 -5.02
CA ILE A 233 6.55 10.14 -5.91
C ILE A 233 6.25 8.75 -6.44
N ALA A 234 5.84 7.82 -5.59
CA ALA A 234 5.64 6.42 -5.93
C ALA A 234 4.39 6.21 -6.81
N THR A 235 4.46 5.18 -7.65
CA THR A 235 3.35 4.60 -8.42
C THR A 235 2.94 3.23 -7.87
N LYS A 236 3.75 2.70 -6.95
CA LYS A 236 3.52 1.47 -6.18
C LYS A 236 3.10 1.82 -4.75
N PRO A 237 2.38 0.93 -4.05
CA PRO A 237 2.06 1.15 -2.65
C PRO A 237 3.34 1.42 -1.85
N ILE A 238 3.37 2.55 -1.15
CA ILE A 238 4.51 2.98 -0.32
C ILE A 238 4.06 3.31 1.10
N PHE A 239 4.67 2.68 2.09
CA PHE A 239 4.30 2.80 3.51
C PHE A 239 5.56 2.96 4.35
N MET A 240 5.83 4.17 4.81
CA MET A 240 7.13 4.52 5.38
C MET A 240 7.32 4.10 6.85
N SER A 241 6.28 3.52 7.48
CA SER A 241 6.31 3.13 8.89
C SER A 241 5.26 2.05 9.18
N SER A 242 5.53 1.21 10.19
CA SER A 242 4.54 0.26 10.69
C SER A 242 3.29 0.94 11.25
N MET A 243 3.36 2.23 11.59
CA MET A 243 2.22 3.06 12.02
C MET A 243 1.13 3.22 10.95
N CYS A 244 1.39 2.93 9.68
CA CYS A 244 0.34 2.83 8.65
C CYS A 244 -0.73 1.77 8.98
N GLN A 245 -0.42 0.81 9.88
CA GLN A 245 -1.37 -0.21 10.38
C GLN A 245 -2.30 0.31 11.48
N CYS A 246 -2.02 1.45 12.11
CA CYS A 246 -2.79 1.96 13.25
C CYS A 246 -4.31 2.07 12.98
N PRO A 247 -4.80 2.55 11.82
CA PRO A 247 -6.24 2.63 11.54
C PRO A 247 -6.93 1.27 11.61
N VAL A 248 -6.40 0.27 10.89
CA VAL A 248 -7.03 -1.07 10.81
C VAL A 248 -6.94 -1.81 12.14
N ILE A 249 -5.83 -1.66 12.88
CA ILE A 249 -5.71 -2.22 14.23
C ILE A 249 -6.74 -1.54 15.15
N ALA A 250 -6.88 -0.22 15.08
CA ALA A 250 -7.82 0.50 15.92
C ALA A 250 -9.29 0.23 15.57
N ALA A 251 -9.62 -0.01 14.30
CA ALA A 251 -10.98 -0.39 13.88
C ALA A 251 -11.45 -1.71 14.52
N ALA A 252 -10.51 -2.58 14.91
CA ALA A 252 -10.82 -3.91 15.41
C ALA A 252 -11.13 -4.00 16.92
N PHE A 253 -11.05 -2.89 17.65
CA PHE A 253 -11.30 -2.84 19.09
C PHE A 253 -12.18 -1.66 19.47
N GLU A 254 -12.88 -1.75 20.60
CA GLU A 254 -13.73 -0.67 21.13
C GLU A 254 -12.98 0.64 21.30
N PRO A 255 -13.56 1.83 21.07
CA PRO A 255 -12.84 3.11 21.13
C PRO A 255 -12.06 3.37 22.44
N HIS A 256 -12.49 2.77 23.56
CA HIS A 256 -11.87 2.91 24.87
C HIS A 256 -10.73 1.91 25.15
N ASP A 257 -10.61 0.85 24.35
CA ASP A 257 -9.44 -0.02 24.38
C ASP A 257 -8.19 0.77 23.98
N GLN A 258 -7.02 0.29 24.36
CA GLN A 258 -5.77 0.97 24.09
C GLN A 258 -4.81 0.09 23.29
N ILE A 259 -3.99 0.74 22.48
CA ILE A 259 -2.95 0.08 21.68
C ILE A 259 -1.60 0.58 22.19
N LEU A 260 -0.73 -0.35 22.61
CA LEU A 260 0.62 -0.02 23.04
C LEU A 260 1.53 0.15 21.84
N ILE A 261 2.17 1.30 21.73
CA ILE A 261 3.18 1.60 20.72
C ILE A 261 4.55 1.53 21.38
N LEU A 262 5.35 0.53 21.03
CA LEU A 262 6.75 0.48 21.43
C LEU A 262 7.61 1.12 20.34
N THR A 263 8.30 2.19 20.70
CA THR A 263 9.19 2.95 19.81
C THR A 263 10.61 2.98 20.39
N ALA A 264 11.59 3.33 19.56
CA ALA A 264 12.96 3.50 20.06
C ALA A 264 13.04 4.64 21.08
N ASN A 265 12.33 5.75 20.83
CA ASN A 265 12.30 6.91 21.70
C ASN A 265 10.92 7.56 21.77
N GLY A 266 10.27 7.46 22.94
CA GLY A 266 8.90 7.97 23.14
C GLY A 266 8.75 9.49 23.04
N LYS A 267 9.85 10.26 23.02
CA LYS A 267 9.82 11.72 22.86
C LYS A 267 9.89 12.16 21.39
N SER A 268 10.33 11.27 20.50
CA SER A 268 10.67 11.61 19.11
C SER A 268 9.51 11.51 18.12
N LEU A 269 8.33 11.02 18.53
CA LEU A 269 7.14 10.96 17.66
C LEU A 269 6.35 12.28 17.61
N LYS A 270 6.47 13.13 18.63
CA LYS A 270 5.72 14.40 18.73
C LYS A 270 5.95 15.36 17.55
N PRO A 271 7.17 15.52 17.01
CA PRO A 271 7.38 16.36 15.82
C PRO A 271 6.55 15.94 14.61
N GLN A 272 6.13 14.67 14.55
CA GLN A 272 5.40 14.09 13.42
C GLN A 272 3.89 14.06 13.64
N LYS A 273 3.38 14.72 14.70
CA LYS A 273 1.97 14.68 15.11
C LYS A 273 0.99 14.86 13.96
N GLU A 274 1.20 15.88 13.14
CA GLU A 274 0.26 16.22 12.06
C GLU A 274 0.21 15.14 10.99
N VAL A 275 1.37 14.63 10.56
CA VAL A 275 1.45 13.57 9.55
C VAL A 275 0.87 12.27 10.08
N LEU A 276 1.14 11.94 11.34
CA LEU A 276 0.59 10.77 12.03
C LEU A 276 -0.94 10.82 12.11
N LEU A 277 -1.49 11.94 12.57
CA LEU A 277 -2.93 12.12 12.68
C LEU A 277 -3.60 12.07 11.30
N ASN A 278 -3.08 12.84 10.34
CA ASN A 278 -3.73 13.01 9.03
C ASN A 278 -3.58 11.78 8.11
N SER A 279 -2.51 10.99 8.28
CA SER A 279 -2.26 9.85 7.38
C SER A 279 -2.77 8.53 7.96
N CYS A 280 -2.72 8.35 9.28
CA CYS A 280 -3.02 7.07 9.91
C CYS A 280 -3.89 7.18 11.18
N GLY A 281 -4.60 8.29 11.36
CA GLY A 281 -5.53 8.48 12.48
C GLY A 281 -4.84 8.47 13.85
N PHE A 282 -3.52 8.61 13.87
CA PHE A 282 -2.70 8.43 15.06
C PHE A 282 -2.53 9.77 15.78
N ASP A 283 -3.35 10.03 16.79
CA ASP A 283 -3.14 11.19 17.67
C ASP A 283 -2.12 10.87 18.76
N VAL A 284 -0.90 11.40 18.60
CA VAL A 284 0.19 11.28 19.60
C VAL A 284 -0.19 11.85 20.98
N ASN A 285 -1.21 12.73 21.04
CA ASN A 285 -1.71 13.32 22.28
C ASN A 285 -3.00 12.65 22.78
N GLY A 286 -3.58 11.75 21.97
CA GLY A 286 -4.78 11.02 22.32
C GLY A 286 -4.51 9.91 23.34
N GLU A 287 -5.58 9.38 23.91
CA GLU A 287 -5.47 8.28 24.89
C GLU A 287 -5.49 6.90 24.24
N ARG A 288 -5.94 6.79 22.98
CA ARG A 288 -6.06 5.54 22.22
C ARG A 288 -4.73 4.81 22.07
N PHE A 289 -3.66 5.57 21.78
CA PHE A 289 -2.32 5.03 21.55
C PHE A 289 -1.40 5.34 22.72
N VAL A 290 -0.97 4.30 23.44
CA VAL A 290 -0.06 4.41 24.57
C VAL A 290 1.37 4.30 24.06
N ILE A 291 2.06 5.43 23.93
CA ILE A 291 3.44 5.46 23.43
C ILE A 291 4.44 5.18 24.56
N GLN A 292 5.32 4.21 24.34
CA GLN A 292 6.45 3.92 25.23
C GLN A 292 7.75 3.81 24.44
N GLY A 293 8.76 4.56 24.88
CA GLY A 293 10.13 4.42 24.40
C GLY A 293 10.90 3.29 25.08
N CYS A 294 11.73 2.60 24.32
CA CYS A 294 12.58 1.49 24.76
C CYS A 294 14.02 1.92 25.10
N GLN A 295 14.38 3.20 24.96
CA GLN A 295 15.76 3.71 25.09
C GLN A 295 16.45 3.42 26.45
N ASP A 296 15.67 3.19 27.51
CA ASP A 296 16.18 2.92 28.86
C ASP A 296 16.30 1.41 29.16
N VAL A 297 16.01 0.54 28.19
CA VAL A 297 16.21 -0.90 28.29
C VAL A 297 17.70 -1.21 28.08
N GLU A 298 18.28 -1.99 28.99
CA GLU A 298 19.69 -2.38 28.95
C GLU A 298 20.10 -2.96 27.58
N GLY A 299 21.08 -2.34 26.94
CA GLY A 299 21.62 -2.74 25.63
C GLY A 299 20.83 -2.22 24.43
N PHE A 300 19.65 -1.59 24.62
CA PHE A 300 18.85 -1.06 23.52
C PHE A 300 19.33 0.33 23.04
N ASP A 301 20.19 0.99 23.81
CA ASP A 301 20.87 2.22 23.40
C ASP A 301 21.79 2.02 22.18
N ALA A 302 22.12 0.76 21.83
CA ALA A 302 22.82 0.39 20.60
C ALA A 302 22.12 0.90 19.33
N VAL A 303 20.77 0.95 19.31
CA VAL A 303 19.98 1.49 18.19
C VAL A 303 20.38 2.94 17.90
N ALA A 304 20.42 3.78 18.93
CA ALA A 304 20.77 5.19 18.78
C ALA A 304 22.25 5.42 18.44
N LYS A 305 23.10 4.41 18.67
CA LYS A 305 24.55 4.43 18.39
C LYS A 305 24.92 3.81 17.05
N GLY A 306 23.97 3.20 16.33
CA GLY A 306 24.25 2.46 15.09
C GLY A 306 25.07 1.18 15.34
N GLU A 307 24.94 0.61 16.54
CA GLU A 307 25.67 -0.59 16.98
C GLU A 307 24.82 -1.86 16.84
N GLU A 308 25.45 -3.03 16.95
CA GLU A 308 24.72 -4.30 16.98
C GLU A 308 23.90 -4.43 18.26
N VAL A 309 22.58 -4.53 18.11
CA VAL A 309 21.69 -4.73 19.26
C VAL A 309 21.86 -6.16 19.81
N PRO A 310 22.28 -6.33 21.07
CA PRO A 310 22.43 -7.64 21.68
C PRO A 310 21.06 -8.21 22.08
N ILE A 311 20.36 -8.85 21.12
CA ILE A 311 18.98 -9.38 21.27
C ILE A 311 18.78 -10.12 22.61
N GLU A 312 19.74 -10.97 23.01
CA GLU A 312 19.64 -11.79 24.24
C GLU A 312 19.68 -10.99 25.55
N ILE A 313 20.33 -9.82 25.53
CA ILE A 313 20.40 -8.90 26.68
C ILE A 313 19.12 -8.05 26.72
N VAL A 314 18.67 -7.60 25.55
CA VAL A 314 17.54 -6.68 25.40
C VAL A 314 16.19 -7.36 25.63
N GLN A 315 15.99 -8.57 25.10
CA GLN A 315 14.68 -9.25 25.08
C GLN A 315 14.03 -9.36 26.48
N PRO A 316 14.72 -9.81 27.56
CA PRO A 316 14.13 -9.84 28.89
C PRO A 316 13.69 -8.47 29.39
N GLY A 317 14.41 -7.42 29.03
CA GLY A 317 14.10 -6.03 29.37
C GLY A 317 12.85 -5.51 28.66
N ILE A 318 12.73 -5.76 27.35
CA ILE A 318 11.54 -5.42 26.56
C ILE A 318 10.31 -6.13 27.12
N VAL A 319 10.38 -7.45 27.36
CA VAL A 319 9.26 -8.22 27.95
C VAL A 319 8.88 -7.68 29.33
N LYS A 320 9.87 -7.35 30.17
CA LYS A 320 9.63 -6.80 31.51
C LYS A 320 8.95 -5.43 31.43
N LEU A 321 9.43 -4.54 30.57
CA LEU A 321 8.87 -3.21 30.34
C LEU A 321 7.39 -3.33 29.91
N THR A 322 7.12 -4.13 28.89
CA THR A 322 5.76 -4.34 28.38
C THR A 322 4.82 -4.86 29.46
N LYS A 323 5.21 -5.91 30.20
CA LYS A 323 4.38 -6.44 31.30
C LYS A 323 4.10 -5.42 32.40
N GLN A 324 5.05 -4.56 32.72
CA GLN A 324 4.83 -3.49 33.70
C GLN A 324 3.83 -2.45 33.20
N ILE A 325 3.82 -2.16 31.90
CA ILE A 325 2.85 -1.23 31.29
C ILE A 325 1.47 -1.85 31.27
N LEU A 326 1.33 -3.09 30.80
CA LEU A 326 0.05 -3.81 30.79
C LEU A 326 -0.56 -3.94 32.19
N LYS A 327 0.27 -4.17 33.22
CA LYS A 327 -0.18 -4.17 34.61
C LYS A 327 -0.73 -2.81 35.06
N LYS A 328 -0.16 -1.70 34.58
CA LYS A 328 -0.60 -0.33 34.90
C LYS A 328 -1.80 0.12 34.05
N LYS A 329 -1.94 -0.42 32.84
CA LYS A 329 -2.95 -0.06 31.85
C LYS A 329 -3.60 -1.33 31.28
N PRO A 330 -4.55 -1.94 32.03
CA PRO A 330 -5.21 -3.18 31.60
C PRO A 330 -6.16 -3.01 30.41
N SER A 331 -6.49 -1.77 30.04
CA SER A 331 -7.21 -1.40 28.82
C SER A 331 -6.41 -1.67 27.53
N ILE A 332 -5.10 -1.94 27.61
CA ILE A 332 -4.31 -2.25 26.43
C ILE A 332 -4.66 -3.66 25.92
N LYS A 333 -5.13 -3.74 24.67
CA LYS A 333 -5.53 -4.99 24.00
C LYS A 333 -4.62 -5.42 22.86
N ALA A 334 -3.74 -4.54 22.39
CA ALA A 334 -2.86 -4.78 21.25
C ALA A 334 -1.52 -4.07 21.39
N ILE A 335 -0.51 -4.55 20.65
CA ILE A 335 0.84 -3.98 20.62
C ILE A 335 1.24 -3.74 19.16
N LEU A 336 1.78 -2.55 18.87
CA LEU A 336 2.47 -2.25 17.62
C LEU A 336 3.93 -1.88 17.93
N LEU A 337 4.86 -2.53 17.23
CA LEU A 337 6.29 -2.22 17.27
C LEU A 337 6.60 -1.22 16.17
N GLU A 338 6.85 0.02 16.57
CA GLU A 338 7.10 1.14 15.65
C GLU A 338 8.55 1.14 15.16
N CYS A 339 9.51 0.90 16.05
CA CYS A 339 10.92 0.81 15.67
C CYS A 339 11.18 -0.48 14.89
N THR A 340 11.88 -0.36 13.78
CA THR A 340 12.21 -1.43 12.84
C THR A 340 13.19 -2.47 13.40
N GLU A 341 13.88 -2.16 14.51
CA GLU A 341 14.75 -3.09 15.25
C GLU A 341 14.06 -3.79 16.45
N LEU A 342 12.76 -3.54 16.67
CA LEU A 342 11.95 -4.25 17.67
C LEU A 342 11.27 -5.57 17.21
N PRO A 343 11.00 -5.86 15.92
CA PRO A 343 10.36 -7.11 15.51
C PRO A 343 11.03 -8.41 16.00
N PRO A 344 12.37 -8.49 16.19
CA PRO A 344 13.00 -9.67 16.80
C PRO A 344 12.40 -10.09 18.15
N TYR A 345 11.72 -9.17 18.86
CA TYR A 345 11.08 -9.42 20.15
C TYR A 345 9.59 -9.73 20.08
N ALA A 346 8.96 -9.67 18.89
CA ALA A 346 7.51 -9.79 18.71
C ALA A 346 6.96 -11.10 19.30
N ASP A 347 7.58 -12.22 19.01
CA ASP A 347 7.17 -13.54 19.53
C ASP A 347 7.30 -13.64 21.05
N ALA A 348 8.37 -13.06 21.63
CA ALA A 348 8.52 -13.03 23.07
C ALA A 348 7.40 -12.20 23.72
N LEU A 349 6.94 -11.15 23.07
CA LEU A 349 5.76 -10.40 23.51
C LEU A 349 4.50 -11.24 23.37
N ARG A 350 4.18 -11.77 22.17
CA ARG A 350 3.01 -12.66 21.93
C ARG A 350 2.93 -13.79 22.95
N ALA A 351 4.02 -14.54 23.12
CA ALA A 351 4.10 -15.70 24.01
C ALA A 351 3.87 -15.35 25.48
N THR A 352 4.31 -14.15 25.90
CA THR A 352 4.32 -13.78 27.32
C THR A 352 3.18 -12.87 27.75
N THR A 353 2.53 -12.19 26.81
CA THR A 353 1.36 -11.32 27.06
C THR A 353 0.06 -11.95 26.59
N GLY A 354 0.09 -12.78 25.54
CA GLY A 354 -1.10 -13.28 24.87
C GLY A 354 -1.83 -12.24 24.01
N LEU A 355 -1.26 -11.04 23.85
CA LEU A 355 -1.82 -9.98 23.01
C LEU A 355 -1.29 -10.08 21.57
N PRO A 356 -2.05 -9.63 20.56
CA PRO A 356 -1.56 -9.51 19.20
C PRO A 356 -0.46 -8.46 19.11
N VAL A 357 0.54 -8.75 18.28
CA VAL A 357 1.70 -7.88 18.04
C VAL A 357 1.88 -7.68 16.55
N TRP A 358 1.81 -6.43 16.11
CA TRP A 358 2.16 -5.99 14.75
C TRP A 358 3.50 -5.27 14.75
N ASP A 359 4.16 -5.24 13.59
CA ASP A 359 5.46 -4.62 13.40
C ASP A 359 5.68 -4.21 11.93
N ALA A 360 6.90 -3.81 11.56
CA ALA A 360 7.20 -3.40 10.19
C ALA A 360 7.18 -4.57 9.18
N ILE A 361 7.42 -5.81 9.64
CA ILE A 361 7.37 -7.01 8.80
C ILE A 361 5.92 -7.38 8.52
N THR A 362 5.03 -7.30 9.51
CA THR A 362 3.58 -7.52 9.28
C THR A 362 3.01 -6.50 8.29
N GLY A 363 3.45 -5.24 8.39
CA GLY A 363 3.07 -4.20 7.43
C GLY A 363 3.57 -4.50 6.01
N ALA A 364 4.81 -4.97 5.87
CA ALA A 364 5.34 -5.36 4.56
C ALA A 364 4.62 -6.58 3.96
N ASP A 365 4.39 -7.60 4.78
CA ASP A 365 3.68 -8.82 4.38
C ASP A 365 2.27 -8.50 3.88
N PHE A 366 1.56 -7.53 4.50
CA PHE A 366 0.24 -7.08 4.04
C PHE A 366 0.24 -6.62 2.57
N TYR A 367 1.10 -5.66 2.19
CA TYR A 367 1.12 -5.13 0.83
C TYR A 367 1.73 -6.10 -0.19
N ILE A 368 2.65 -6.96 0.25
CA ILE A 368 3.28 -7.95 -0.63
C ILE A 368 2.32 -9.12 -0.90
N ASN A 369 1.59 -9.61 0.11
CA ASN A 369 0.64 -10.71 -0.06
C ASN A 369 -0.52 -10.34 -0.99
N ALA A 370 -0.92 -9.06 -1.05
CA ALA A 370 -1.92 -8.58 -1.99
C ALA A 370 -1.52 -8.71 -3.49
N HIS A 371 -0.25 -9.00 -3.78
CA HIS A 371 0.26 -9.27 -5.13
C HIS A 371 0.63 -10.74 -5.38
N LYS A 372 0.56 -11.59 -4.34
CA LYS A 372 0.95 -13.00 -4.45
C LYS A 372 -0.16 -13.84 -5.03
N ASP A 373 0.23 -14.81 -5.83
CA ASP A 373 -0.60 -15.98 -6.14
C ASP A 373 -1.01 -16.67 -4.84
N ASN A 374 -2.31 -16.94 -4.67
CA ASN A 374 -2.77 -17.65 -3.49
C ASN A 374 -2.77 -19.15 -3.76
N VAL A 375 -1.78 -19.85 -3.20
CA VAL A 375 -1.62 -21.29 -3.41
C VAL A 375 -2.82 -22.14 -2.93
N ARG A 376 -3.77 -21.55 -2.17
CA ARG A 376 -4.98 -22.23 -1.67
C ARG A 376 -6.15 -22.12 -2.65
N PHE A 377 -6.27 -21.04 -3.43
CA PHE A 377 -7.41 -20.77 -4.32
C PHE A 377 -7.08 -19.79 -5.44
N GLY A 378 -7.95 -19.71 -6.45
CA GLY A 378 -7.74 -18.86 -7.62
C GLY A 378 -7.17 -19.66 -8.79
N ILE A 379 -6.60 -18.98 -9.78
CA ILE A 379 -6.16 -19.61 -11.03
C ILE A 379 -4.83 -20.35 -10.92
N SER A 380 -4.06 -20.12 -9.84
CA SER A 380 -2.75 -20.74 -9.53
C SER A 380 -1.70 -20.67 -10.66
N ASP A 381 -0.43 -20.86 -10.32
CA ASP A 381 0.68 -21.10 -11.25
C ASP A 381 0.91 -20.01 -12.32
N TRP A 382 0.32 -18.82 -12.15
CA TRP A 382 0.49 -17.69 -13.05
C TRP A 382 1.71 -16.83 -12.70
N GLN A 383 2.21 -17.01 -11.48
CA GLN A 383 3.37 -16.33 -10.92
C GLN A 383 4.48 -17.34 -10.64
N GLN A 384 5.73 -16.91 -10.75
CA GLN A 384 6.90 -17.69 -10.37
C GLN A 384 6.93 -17.84 -8.85
N GLU A 385 7.27 -19.03 -8.38
CA GLU A 385 7.66 -19.21 -6.98
C GLU A 385 8.94 -18.43 -6.69
N TRP A 386 9.09 -17.97 -5.45
CA TRP A 386 10.36 -17.43 -4.98
C TRP A 386 11.39 -18.55 -4.91
N ASP A 387 12.50 -18.39 -5.64
CA ASP A 387 13.59 -19.37 -5.71
C ASP A 387 14.41 -19.47 -4.40
N ARG A 388 14.06 -18.66 -3.41
CA ARG A 388 14.71 -18.54 -2.10
C ARG A 388 16.16 -18.04 -2.21
N GLN A 389 16.52 -17.41 -3.33
CA GLN A 389 17.80 -16.78 -3.55
C GLN A 389 17.66 -15.27 -3.44
N GLN A 390 18.10 -14.73 -2.31
CA GLN A 390 18.17 -13.30 -2.10
C GLN A 390 19.48 -12.74 -2.66
N GLU A 391 19.39 -11.64 -3.42
CA GLU A 391 20.56 -10.84 -3.82
C GLU A 391 21.27 -10.29 -2.57
N GLU A 392 22.58 -10.54 -2.45
CA GLU A 392 23.37 -9.98 -1.36
C GLU A 392 23.44 -8.45 -1.47
N TYR A 393 23.13 -7.77 -0.37
CA TYR A 393 23.20 -6.32 -0.27
C TYR A 393 24.30 -5.87 0.71
N PHE A 394 25.02 -4.83 0.33
CA PHE A 394 26.01 -4.14 1.16
C PHE A 394 25.67 -2.64 1.21
N PHE A 395 25.89 -1.98 2.35
CA PHE A 395 25.53 -0.58 2.50
C PHE A 395 26.21 0.30 1.43
N GLY A 396 25.39 1.04 0.66
CA GLY A 396 25.85 1.86 -0.47
C GLY A 396 26.12 1.12 -1.79
N ALA A 397 25.95 -0.21 -1.87
CA ALA A 397 26.25 -1.01 -3.08
C ALA A 397 25.45 -0.57 -4.32
N ASN A 398 24.20 -0.15 -4.11
CA ASN A 398 23.30 0.20 -5.20
C ASN A 398 23.52 1.64 -5.73
N LEU A 399 24.42 2.42 -5.14
CA LEU A 399 24.71 3.80 -5.53
C LEU A 399 25.78 3.89 -6.64
N ILE A 400 25.62 4.87 -7.54
CA ILE A 400 26.73 5.28 -8.42
C ILE A 400 27.87 5.91 -7.60
N GLU A 401 29.08 5.97 -8.16
CA GLU A 401 30.27 6.43 -7.42
C GLU A 401 30.09 7.84 -6.84
N LYS A 402 29.55 8.77 -7.63
CA LYS A 402 29.26 10.14 -7.19
C LYS A 402 28.32 10.20 -5.98
N ASP A 403 27.27 9.37 -5.96
CA ASP A 403 26.31 9.35 -4.86
C ASP A 403 26.94 8.74 -3.60
N ARG A 404 27.83 7.74 -3.75
CA ARG A 404 28.58 7.16 -2.64
C ARG A 404 29.52 8.16 -1.96
N GLU A 405 30.11 9.07 -2.72
CA GLU A 405 30.94 10.15 -2.17
C GLU A 405 30.14 11.15 -1.33
N SER A 406 28.82 11.18 -1.51
CA SER A 406 27.92 12.05 -0.75
C SER A 406 27.30 11.38 0.48
N LEU A 407 27.64 10.12 0.75
CA LEU A 407 27.23 9.45 1.98
C LEU A 407 27.92 10.10 3.19
N VAL A 408 27.18 10.21 4.28
CA VAL A 408 27.70 10.59 5.60
C VAL A 408 28.44 9.41 6.23
N HIS A 409 27.93 8.19 6.07
CA HIS A 409 28.56 6.98 6.57
C HIS A 409 29.37 6.25 5.49
N GLU A 410 30.50 5.65 5.89
CA GLU A 410 31.37 4.91 4.96
C GLU A 410 30.63 3.70 4.36
N ALA A 411 30.52 3.68 3.03
CA ALA A 411 29.96 2.56 2.28
C ALA A 411 30.71 1.25 2.57
N ASP A 412 30.00 0.11 2.48
CA ASP A 412 30.61 -1.22 2.55
C ASP A 412 31.32 -1.63 1.25
N VAL A 413 31.16 -0.81 0.21
CA VAL A 413 31.77 -0.95 -1.12
C VAL A 413 32.80 0.14 -1.38
N GLY A 414 34.00 -0.24 -1.78
CA GLY A 414 35.09 0.68 -2.15
C GLY A 414 34.96 1.24 -3.57
N ARG A 415 35.99 1.96 -4.04
CA ARG A 415 36.07 2.46 -5.43
C ARG A 415 35.85 1.33 -6.44
N GLY A 416 35.08 1.61 -7.48
CA GLY A 416 34.69 0.60 -8.49
C GLY A 416 33.63 -0.42 -8.04
N GLY A 417 33.03 -0.27 -6.84
CA GLY A 417 31.92 -1.12 -6.39
C GLY A 417 32.36 -2.45 -5.73
N VAL A 418 33.65 -2.61 -5.45
CA VAL A 418 34.21 -3.82 -4.83
C VAL A 418 33.87 -3.85 -3.34
N VAL A 419 33.21 -4.92 -2.89
CA VAL A 419 32.89 -5.16 -1.48
C VAL A 419 34.16 -5.21 -0.64
N THR A 420 34.17 -4.49 0.48
CA THR A 420 35.32 -4.51 1.40
C THR A 420 35.46 -5.88 2.08
N LYS A 421 36.71 -6.31 2.35
CA LYS A 421 36.95 -7.60 3.04
C LYS A 421 36.26 -7.68 4.42
N LYS A 422 36.11 -6.54 5.10
CA LYS A 422 35.39 -6.45 6.38
C LYS A 422 33.89 -6.71 6.19
N ALA A 423 33.27 -6.06 5.21
CA ALA A 423 31.86 -6.25 4.88
C ALA A 423 31.56 -7.68 4.42
N ALA A 424 32.38 -8.27 3.55
CA ALA A 424 32.23 -9.66 3.12
C ALA A 424 32.30 -10.66 4.29
N ARG A 425 33.18 -10.42 5.28
CA ARG A 425 33.27 -11.25 6.48
C ARG A 425 32.04 -11.08 7.39
N GLN A 426 31.52 -9.86 7.52
CA GLN A 426 30.33 -9.56 8.33
C GLN A 426 29.06 -10.14 7.70
N ALA A 427 28.87 -10.01 6.38
CA ALA A 427 27.75 -10.60 5.65
C ALA A 427 27.68 -12.12 5.81
N LYS A 428 28.82 -12.82 5.65
CA LYS A 428 28.90 -14.27 5.86
C LYS A 428 28.54 -14.71 7.29
N ALA A 429 28.81 -13.87 8.29
CA ALA A 429 28.42 -14.13 9.68
C ALA A 429 26.93 -13.89 9.93
N ARG A 430 26.30 -12.93 9.24
CA ARG A 430 24.86 -12.62 9.31
C ARG A 430 24.00 -13.63 8.56
N ALA A 431 24.49 -14.15 7.42
CA ALA A 431 23.81 -15.17 6.62
C ALA A 431 23.79 -16.56 7.28
N GLN A 432 24.59 -16.79 8.33
CA GLN A 432 24.58 -18.03 9.11
C GLN A 432 23.85 -17.79 10.43
N PRO A 433 22.58 -18.24 10.56
CA PRO A 433 21.80 -17.99 11.77
C PRO A 433 22.42 -18.75 12.94
N LYS A 434 23.21 -18.06 13.77
CA LYS A 434 23.64 -18.56 15.08
C LYS A 434 22.48 -18.58 16.10
N THR A 435 21.30 -18.08 15.71
CA THR A 435 20.08 -17.98 16.50
C THR A 435 19.49 -19.35 16.88
N ARG A 436 19.68 -20.39 16.06
CA ARG A 436 19.12 -21.74 16.31
C ARG A 436 19.59 -22.38 17.62
N ALA A 437 20.77 -22.01 18.13
CA ALA A 437 21.34 -22.62 19.34
C ALA A 437 20.97 -21.89 20.65
N LEU A 438 20.63 -20.58 20.62
CA LEU A 438 20.58 -19.75 21.83
C LEU A 438 19.18 -19.42 22.37
N VAL A 439 18.13 -19.40 21.53
CA VAL A 439 16.72 -19.34 21.98
C VAL A 439 16.39 -20.50 22.94
N ALA A 440 17.17 -21.59 22.87
CA ALA A 440 17.12 -22.73 23.77
C ALA A 440 17.30 -22.41 25.27
N LYS A 441 17.90 -21.27 25.65
CA LYS A 441 17.99 -20.87 27.07
C LYS A 441 16.69 -20.24 27.61
N THR A 442 15.94 -19.52 26.77
CA THR A 442 14.60 -18.99 27.11
C THR A 442 13.51 -20.08 26.99
N LYS A 443 13.75 -21.14 26.21
CA LYS A 443 12.84 -22.31 26.05
C LYS A 443 12.43 -22.99 27.36
N LYS A 444 13.23 -22.90 28.43
CA LYS A 444 13.04 -23.77 29.61
C LYS A 444 11.83 -23.40 30.51
N LYS A 445 10.99 -22.42 30.15
CA LYS A 445 9.92 -21.92 31.04
C LYS A 445 8.58 -21.53 30.39
N LEU A 446 8.42 -21.57 29.06
CA LEU A 446 7.14 -21.22 28.43
C LEU A 446 6.32 -22.48 28.15
N ALA A 447 5.09 -22.53 28.64
CA ALA A 447 4.14 -23.55 28.24
C ALA A 447 3.76 -23.34 26.77
N LYS A 448 3.67 -24.42 25.99
CA LYS A 448 3.19 -24.33 24.60
C LYS A 448 1.79 -23.71 24.57
N LYS A 449 1.61 -22.72 23.73
CA LYS A 449 0.32 -22.08 23.43
C LYS A 449 -0.36 -22.80 22.27
N GLN A 450 -1.67 -22.71 22.17
CA GLN A 450 -2.40 -23.20 21.01
C GLN A 450 -1.99 -22.40 19.76
N ALA A 451 -2.07 -23.04 18.58
CA ALA A 451 -2.04 -22.31 17.32
C ALA A 451 -3.22 -21.31 17.26
N PRO A 452 -3.08 -20.17 16.59
CA PRO A 452 -4.18 -19.22 16.47
C PRO A 452 -5.34 -19.84 15.68
N ILE A 453 -6.56 -19.56 16.13
CA ILE A 453 -7.82 -19.98 15.49
C ILE A 453 -8.61 -18.74 15.11
N LEU A 454 -9.13 -18.67 13.90
CA LEU A 454 -10.06 -17.63 13.47
C LEU A 454 -11.50 -18.02 13.82
N GLY A 455 -12.30 -17.08 14.33
CA GLY A 455 -13.76 -17.24 14.44
C GLY A 455 -14.49 -16.55 13.30
N VAL A 456 -15.43 -17.24 12.66
CA VAL A 456 -16.32 -16.68 11.63
C VAL A 456 -17.76 -16.76 12.13
N VAL A 457 -18.38 -15.59 12.30
CA VAL A 457 -19.80 -15.45 12.61
C VAL A 457 -20.56 -15.57 11.29
N ARG A 458 -21.51 -16.51 11.24
CA ARG A 458 -22.24 -16.84 10.02
C ARG A 458 -23.69 -16.37 10.04
N LEU A 459 -24.20 -16.00 8.87
CA LEU A 459 -25.63 -15.84 8.62
C LEU A 459 -26.38 -17.16 8.82
N ASP A 460 -27.69 -17.05 9.03
CA ASP A 460 -28.63 -18.14 8.86
C ASP A 460 -28.89 -18.32 7.37
N TYR A 461 -27.90 -18.86 6.68
CA TYR A 461 -27.83 -18.96 5.23
C TYR A 461 -26.94 -20.16 4.89
N ASN A 462 -27.39 -21.00 3.95
CA ASN A 462 -26.67 -22.22 3.59
C ASN A 462 -26.44 -22.28 2.08
N TYR A 463 -25.17 -22.38 1.70
CA TYR A 463 -24.74 -22.55 0.32
C TYR A 463 -23.42 -23.34 0.33
N PRO A 464 -23.04 -24.01 -0.76
CA PRO A 464 -21.72 -24.65 -0.87
C PRO A 464 -20.63 -23.59 -1.16
N PRO A 465 -19.76 -23.22 -0.20
CA PRO A 465 -18.78 -22.16 -0.41
C PRO A 465 -17.64 -22.65 -1.31
N ALA A 466 -17.17 -21.78 -2.19
CA ALA A 466 -16.00 -22.06 -3.02
C ALA A 466 -14.70 -21.90 -2.22
N VAL A 467 -13.61 -22.58 -2.60
CA VAL A 467 -12.30 -22.29 -1.98
C VAL A 467 -11.89 -20.86 -2.35
N GLY A 468 -11.50 -20.06 -1.34
CA GLY A 468 -11.35 -18.62 -1.41
C GLY A 468 -12.45 -17.87 -0.66
N ASP A 469 -13.64 -18.45 -0.55
CA ASP A 469 -14.70 -17.92 0.28
C ASP A 469 -14.32 -17.95 1.76
N ILE A 470 -14.71 -16.92 2.52
CA ILE A 470 -14.51 -16.85 3.96
C ILE A 470 -15.20 -18.01 4.71
N ASP A 471 -16.30 -18.56 4.14
CA ASP A 471 -17.05 -19.68 4.70
C ASP A 471 -16.47 -21.06 4.35
N CYS A 472 -15.44 -21.12 3.50
CA CYS A 472 -14.77 -22.36 3.15
C CYS A 472 -13.56 -22.62 4.08
N PRO A 473 -13.52 -23.72 4.85
CA PRO A 473 -12.36 -24.07 5.68
C PRO A 473 -11.04 -24.17 4.89
N GLY A 474 -11.12 -24.57 3.60
CA GLY A 474 -9.97 -24.69 2.70
C GLY A 474 -9.32 -23.36 2.27
N SER A 475 -9.94 -22.22 2.59
CA SER A 475 -9.42 -20.89 2.25
C SER A 475 -8.26 -20.43 3.16
N TYR A 476 -8.04 -21.14 4.27
CA TYR A 476 -7.13 -20.72 5.34
C TYR A 476 -5.89 -21.60 5.46
N SER A 477 -4.87 -21.06 6.10
CA SER A 477 -3.64 -21.79 6.47
C SER A 477 -3.49 -21.92 7.99
N TYR A 478 -4.63 -21.96 8.67
CA TYR A 478 -4.81 -22.03 10.12
C TYR A 478 -6.23 -22.51 10.41
N ASP A 479 -6.49 -22.93 11.64
CA ASP A 479 -7.81 -23.37 12.06
C ASP A 479 -8.83 -22.24 12.02
N VAL A 480 -10.05 -22.59 11.63
CA VAL A 480 -11.19 -21.70 11.59
C VAL A 480 -12.38 -22.38 12.27
N LEU A 481 -13.14 -21.60 13.04
CA LEU A 481 -14.37 -22.03 13.69
C LEU A 481 -15.54 -21.20 13.21
N PHE A 482 -16.57 -21.88 12.74
CA PHE A 482 -17.78 -21.26 12.25
C PHE A 482 -18.91 -21.32 13.28
N ARG A 483 -19.66 -20.23 13.38
CA ARG A 483 -20.82 -20.12 14.25
C ARG A 483 -21.95 -19.34 13.58
N CYS A 484 -22.97 -20.05 13.14
CA CYS A 484 -24.22 -19.45 12.68
C CYS A 484 -24.95 -18.69 13.80
N VAL A 485 -25.56 -17.57 13.43
CA VAL A 485 -26.50 -16.79 14.25
C VAL A 485 -27.93 -17.14 13.86
N PRO A 486 -28.67 -17.91 14.68
CA PRO A 486 -30.04 -18.30 14.34
C PRO A 486 -30.96 -17.12 14.06
N GLY A 487 -31.62 -17.14 12.90
CA GLY A 487 -32.55 -16.11 12.46
C GLY A 487 -31.91 -14.86 11.82
N LEU A 488 -30.58 -14.78 11.72
CA LEU A 488 -29.90 -13.67 11.05
C LEU A 488 -29.94 -13.84 9.53
N THR A 489 -30.88 -13.17 8.88
CA THR A 489 -31.07 -13.27 7.42
C THR A 489 -30.22 -12.26 6.66
N PHE A 490 -29.97 -12.55 5.38
CA PHE A 490 -29.28 -11.62 4.47
C PHE A 490 -29.95 -10.24 4.41
N GLU A 491 -31.29 -10.20 4.37
CA GLU A 491 -32.07 -8.95 4.39
C GLU A 491 -31.78 -8.10 5.64
N MET A 492 -31.70 -8.71 6.84
CA MET A 492 -31.37 -7.97 8.07
C MET A 492 -29.99 -7.32 8.00
N VAL A 493 -29.03 -7.99 7.36
CA VAL A 493 -27.65 -7.51 7.24
C VAL A 493 -27.55 -6.39 6.21
N GLN A 494 -28.24 -6.51 5.07
CA GLN A 494 -28.36 -5.42 4.09
C GLN A 494 -29.03 -4.18 4.70
N MET A 495 -30.03 -4.37 5.57
CA MET A 495 -30.68 -3.29 6.31
C MET A 495 -29.83 -2.75 7.47
N GLY A 496 -28.75 -3.44 7.85
CA GLY A 496 -27.91 -3.11 9.01
C GLY A 496 -28.66 -3.19 10.35
N LYS A 497 -29.72 -3.99 10.44
CA LYS A 497 -30.60 -4.03 11.62
C LYS A 497 -31.08 -5.44 11.94
N MET A 498 -30.74 -5.91 13.14
CA MET A 498 -31.27 -7.14 13.73
C MET A 498 -32.57 -6.89 14.50
N THR A 499 -33.38 -7.94 14.66
CA THR A 499 -34.43 -7.98 15.69
C THR A 499 -33.82 -8.25 17.07
N ASP A 500 -34.52 -7.94 18.16
CA ASP A 500 -34.01 -8.15 19.52
C ASP A 500 -33.64 -9.61 19.82
N ASP A 501 -34.43 -10.55 19.27
CA ASP A 501 -34.17 -11.99 19.41
C ASP A 501 -32.88 -12.40 18.67
N VAL A 502 -32.70 -11.91 17.43
CA VAL A 502 -31.51 -12.20 16.61
C VAL A 502 -30.27 -11.52 17.19
N HIS A 503 -30.40 -10.31 17.72
CA HIS A 503 -29.33 -9.62 18.45
C HIS A 503 -28.84 -10.47 19.64
N SER A 504 -29.77 -11.04 20.41
CA SER A 504 -29.43 -11.92 21.53
C SER A 504 -28.70 -13.20 21.09
N GLU A 505 -29.04 -13.74 19.92
CA GLU A 505 -28.34 -14.88 19.32
C GLU A 505 -26.95 -14.48 18.79
N PHE A 506 -26.81 -13.29 18.21
CA PHE A 506 -25.54 -12.75 17.73
C PHE A 506 -24.53 -12.60 18.87
N VAL A 507 -24.96 -12.01 20.00
CA VAL A 507 -24.13 -11.92 21.21
C VAL A 507 -23.69 -13.30 21.70
N GLN A 508 -24.60 -14.28 21.71
CA GLN A 508 -24.27 -15.65 22.10
C GLN A 508 -23.26 -16.32 21.15
N ALA A 509 -23.35 -16.05 19.84
CA ALA A 509 -22.42 -16.57 18.85
C ALA A 509 -21.00 -16.05 19.06
N VAL A 510 -20.84 -14.73 19.23
CA VAL A 510 -19.54 -14.09 19.50
C VAL A 510 -18.93 -14.64 20.79
N GLN A 511 -19.69 -14.67 21.88
CA GLN A 511 -19.21 -15.22 23.15
C GLN A 511 -18.90 -16.73 23.08
N TRP A 512 -19.59 -17.47 22.22
CA TRP A 512 -19.29 -18.88 21.99
C TRP A 512 -17.93 -19.05 21.33
N LEU A 513 -17.64 -18.26 20.29
CA LEU A 513 -16.34 -18.27 19.60
C LEU A 513 -15.21 -17.89 20.57
N GLU A 514 -15.38 -16.86 21.38
CA GLU A 514 -14.38 -16.48 22.39
C GLU A 514 -14.11 -17.60 23.40
N ARG A 515 -15.15 -18.29 23.89
CA ARG A 515 -14.99 -19.44 24.80
C ARG A 515 -14.25 -20.60 24.16
N LYS A 516 -14.23 -20.69 22.82
CA LYS A 516 -13.45 -21.69 22.08
C LYS A 516 -11.99 -21.28 21.85
N GLY A 517 -11.60 -20.08 22.27
CA GLY A 517 -10.21 -19.62 22.22
C GLY A 517 -9.77 -19.07 20.87
N VAL A 518 -10.71 -18.55 20.06
CA VAL A 518 -10.36 -17.83 18.82
C VAL A 518 -9.50 -16.61 19.14
N CYS A 519 -8.61 -16.24 18.22
CA CYS A 519 -7.71 -15.08 18.35
C CYS A 519 -8.25 -13.81 17.67
N GLY A 520 -9.30 -13.94 16.87
CA GLY A 520 -10.00 -12.85 16.20
C GLY A 520 -11.35 -13.33 15.67
N ILE A 521 -12.25 -12.40 15.38
CA ILE A 521 -13.63 -12.69 14.92
C ILE A 521 -13.93 -11.87 13.67
N THR A 522 -14.44 -12.53 12.64
CA THR A 522 -14.91 -11.92 11.40
C THR A 522 -16.31 -12.39 11.04
N GLY A 523 -16.91 -11.78 10.03
CA GLY A 523 -18.26 -12.09 9.53
C GLY A 523 -18.20 -12.74 8.16
N ASP A 524 -19.14 -13.64 7.87
CA ASP A 524 -19.22 -14.35 6.58
C ASP A 524 -19.81 -13.52 5.43
N CYS A 525 -20.21 -12.28 5.69
CA CYS A 525 -20.80 -11.37 4.72
C CYS A 525 -20.20 -9.96 4.90
N GLY A 526 -19.77 -9.33 3.81
CA GLY A 526 -19.15 -8.01 3.85
C GLY A 526 -20.06 -6.90 4.42
N PHE A 527 -21.39 -7.08 4.33
CA PHE A 527 -22.40 -6.21 4.94
C PHE A 527 -22.51 -6.36 6.48
N MET A 528 -21.80 -7.31 7.11
CA MET A 528 -21.78 -7.43 8.57
C MET A 528 -21.03 -6.27 9.25
N MET A 529 -20.43 -5.35 8.49
CA MET A 529 -19.84 -4.15 9.06
C MET A 529 -20.83 -3.37 9.94
N ALA A 530 -22.13 -3.37 9.60
CA ALA A 530 -23.18 -2.80 10.44
C ALA A 530 -23.21 -3.32 11.90
N PHE A 531 -22.67 -4.53 12.14
CA PHE A 531 -22.64 -5.19 13.44
C PHE A 531 -21.25 -5.19 14.09
N GLN A 532 -20.27 -4.54 13.46
CA GLN A 532 -18.93 -4.30 14.05
C GLN A 532 -19.03 -3.73 15.48
N PRO A 533 -19.81 -2.67 15.77
CA PRO A 533 -19.82 -2.08 17.11
C PRO A 533 -20.33 -3.04 18.18
N ILE A 534 -21.35 -3.83 17.83
CA ILE A 534 -21.96 -4.80 18.76
C ILE A 534 -20.95 -5.89 19.10
N ALA A 535 -20.23 -6.40 18.09
CA ALA A 535 -19.26 -7.46 18.29
C ALA A 535 -18.00 -6.97 19.00
N SER A 536 -17.49 -5.77 18.69
CA SER A 536 -16.33 -5.22 19.39
C SER A 536 -16.64 -4.91 20.85
N GLU A 537 -17.85 -4.45 21.18
CA GLU A 537 -18.26 -4.14 22.56
C GLU A 537 -18.15 -5.37 23.48
N ILE A 538 -18.49 -6.55 22.96
CA ILE A 538 -18.55 -7.78 23.75
C ILE A 538 -17.28 -8.63 23.66
N ALA A 539 -16.49 -8.51 22.59
CA ALA A 539 -15.30 -9.31 22.37
C ALA A 539 -14.05 -8.72 23.04
N ASN A 540 -13.15 -9.58 23.50
CA ASN A 540 -11.82 -9.23 24.01
C ASN A 540 -10.71 -9.45 22.98
N VAL A 541 -11.06 -10.00 21.82
CA VAL A 541 -10.19 -10.28 20.68
C VAL A 541 -10.56 -9.32 19.54
N PRO A 542 -9.63 -9.02 18.61
CA PRO A 542 -9.93 -8.15 17.47
C PRO A 542 -11.13 -8.66 16.67
N VAL A 543 -12.05 -7.75 16.37
CA VAL A 543 -13.24 -7.98 15.53
C VAL A 543 -13.06 -7.26 14.21
N PHE A 544 -13.34 -7.91 13.09
CA PHE A 544 -13.23 -7.29 11.77
C PHE A 544 -14.29 -7.91 10.85
N MET A 545 -15.53 -7.41 10.98
CA MET A 545 -16.70 -8.03 10.35
C MET A 545 -16.75 -7.90 8.83
N SER A 546 -15.87 -7.08 8.24
CA SER A 546 -15.82 -6.85 6.80
C SER A 546 -14.39 -6.55 6.38
N SER A 547 -14.00 -6.93 5.15
CA SER A 547 -12.70 -6.59 4.58
C SER A 547 -12.48 -5.08 4.45
N MET A 548 -13.56 -4.28 4.52
CA MET A 548 -13.57 -2.82 4.49
C MET A 548 -12.80 -2.15 5.62
N VAL A 549 -12.54 -2.84 6.74
CA VAL A 549 -11.68 -2.32 7.82
C VAL A 549 -10.25 -2.02 7.32
N GLN A 550 -9.83 -2.64 6.21
CA GLN A 550 -8.52 -2.43 5.60
C GLN A 550 -8.43 -1.12 4.82
N SER A 551 -9.55 -0.49 4.44
CA SER A 551 -9.60 0.64 3.50
C SER A 551 -8.67 1.81 3.86
N PRO A 552 -8.57 2.27 5.12
CA PRO A 552 -7.63 3.33 5.48
C PRO A 552 -6.16 2.89 5.32
N MET A 553 -5.84 1.65 5.69
CA MET A 553 -4.49 1.09 5.53
C MET A 553 -4.13 0.91 4.05
N ILE A 554 -5.09 0.55 3.19
CA ILE A 554 -4.85 0.48 1.75
C ILE A 554 -4.59 1.90 1.21
N SER A 555 -5.46 2.86 1.52
CA SER A 555 -5.39 4.20 0.92
C SER A 555 -4.22 5.06 1.42
N VAL A 556 -3.70 4.84 2.63
CA VAL A 556 -2.52 5.59 3.13
C VAL A 556 -1.27 5.35 2.28
N ALA A 557 -1.19 4.20 1.60
CA ALA A 557 -0.07 3.83 0.75
C ALA A 557 -0.03 4.53 -0.62
N PHE A 558 -1.07 5.31 -0.94
CA PHE A 558 -1.26 5.97 -2.23
C PHE A 558 -1.50 7.48 -2.07
N ASP A 559 -1.22 8.25 -3.11
CA ASP A 559 -1.46 9.69 -3.09
C ASP A 559 -2.95 10.03 -3.05
N LYS A 560 -3.31 11.25 -2.66
CA LYS A 560 -4.71 11.67 -2.52
C LYS A 560 -5.53 11.61 -3.83
N TYR A 561 -4.85 11.52 -4.98
CA TYR A 561 -5.47 11.42 -6.30
C TYR A 561 -5.52 9.98 -6.84
N ASP A 562 -4.79 9.06 -6.22
CA ASP A 562 -4.85 7.65 -6.57
C ASP A 562 -6.12 7.03 -5.95
N LYS A 563 -6.74 6.13 -6.72
CA LYS A 563 -8.02 5.54 -6.37
C LYS A 563 -7.88 4.05 -6.03
N VAL A 564 -8.81 3.55 -5.24
CA VAL A 564 -9.00 2.12 -4.94
C VAL A 564 -10.32 1.68 -5.55
N LEU A 565 -10.30 0.65 -6.39
CA LEU A 565 -11.51 0.01 -6.91
C LEU A 565 -12.06 -0.91 -5.82
N ILE A 566 -13.31 -0.71 -5.44
CA ILE A 566 -14.02 -1.61 -4.53
C ILE A 566 -15.04 -2.40 -5.33
N LEU A 567 -14.93 -3.72 -5.29
CA LEU A 567 -15.91 -4.63 -5.87
C LEU A 567 -16.77 -5.21 -4.75
N THR A 568 -18.07 -5.02 -4.82
CA THR A 568 -19.07 -5.54 -3.88
C THR A 568 -20.09 -6.38 -4.63
N ALA A 569 -20.90 -7.17 -3.92
CA ALA A 569 -21.98 -7.92 -4.56
C ALA A 569 -23.05 -6.98 -5.13
N ASN A 570 -23.33 -5.87 -4.44
CA ASN A 570 -24.29 -4.87 -4.86
C ASN A 570 -23.87 -3.48 -4.37
N SER A 571 -23.73 -2.52 -5.29
CA SER A 571 -23.24 -1.17 -4.95
C SER A 571 -24.22 -0.36 -4.08
N LYS A 572 -25.52 -0.63 -4.19
CA LYS A 572 -26.58 0.14 -3.49
C LYS A 572 -26.73 -0.25 -2.03
N THR A 573 -26.19 -1.41 -1.62
CA THR A 573 -26.38 -1.97 -0.27
C THR A 573 -25.32 -1.51 0.73
N LEU A 574 -24.32 -0.72 0.29
CA LEU A 574 -23.36 -0.06 1.20
C LEU A 574 -23.89 1.27 1.75
N GLU A 575 -24.82 1.94 1.07
CA GLU A 575 -25.39 3.22 1.51
C GLU A 575 -26.01 3.17 2.93
N PRO A 576 -26.80 2.13 3.31
CA PRO A 576 -27.35 2.02 4.66
C PRO A 576 -26.29 1.95 5.76
N GLN A 577 -25.06 1.54 5.42
CA GLN A 577 -23.97 1.32 6.38
C GLN A 577 -22.98 2.48 6.44
N LYS A 578 -23.23 3.55 5.68
CA LYS A 578 -22.34 4.71 5.56
C LYS A 578 -21.84 5.23 6.92
N GLU A 579 -22.74 5.44 7.87
CA GLU A 579 -22.38 5.97 9.19
C GLU A 579 -21.45 5.02 9.95
N ILE A 580 -21.74 3.71 9.93
CA ILE A 580 -20.92 2.70 10.63
C ILE A 580 -19.57 2.54 9.95
N LEU A 581 -19.54 2.47 8.61
CA LEU A 581 -18.30 2.43 7.83
C LEU A 581 -17.40 3.64 8.15
N LEU A 582 -17.97 4.84 8.22
CA LEU A 582 -17.19 6.03 8.54
C LEU A 582 -16.69 6.03 9.98
N SER A 583 -17.57 5.74 10.93
CA SER A 583 -17.26 5.85 12.37
C SER A 583 -16.39 4.70 12.91
N HIS A 584 -16.47 3.50 12.33
CA HIS A 584 -15.79 2.30 12.85
C HIS A 584 -14.71 1.73 11.90
N CYS A 585 -14.78 2.00 10.59
CA CYS A 585 -13.68 1.68 9.66
C CYS A 585 -12.85 2.90 9.26
N GLY A 586 -13.32 4.13 9.48
CA GLY A 586 -12.71 5.31 8.85
C GLY A 586 -12.87 5.33 7.32
N PHE A 587 -13.89 4.64 6.81
CA PHE A 587 -14.21 4.57 5.38
C PHE A 587 -15.43 5.43 5.07
N ASP A 588 -15.24 6.47 4.25
CA ASP A 588 -16.33 7.27 3.73
C ASP A 588 -16.74 6.77 2.33
N VAL A 589 -17.99 6.34 2.18
CA VAL A 589 -18.56 5.90 0.89
C VAL A 589 -18.59 7.04 -0.15
N ASP A 590 -18.57 8.30 0.30
CA ASP A 590 -18.55 9.47 -0.58
C ASP A 590 -17.13 9.93 -0.95
N ASP A 591 -16.08 9.34 -0.35
CA ASP A 591 -14.71 9.71 -0.68
C ASP A 591 -14.38 9.23 -2.11
N SER A 592 -14.18 10.20 -3.01
CA SER A 592 -13.91 9.97 -4.42
C SER A 592 -12.64 9.16 -4.73
N ARG A 593 -11.79 8.89 -3.73
CA ARG A 593 -10.69 7.92 -3.85
C ARG A 593 -11.18 6.48 -3.92
N PHE A 594 -12.39 6.19 -3.46
CA PHE A 594 -12.95 4.85 -3.51
C PHE A 594 -13.98 4.75 -4.62
N VAL A 595 -13.67 3.93 -5.62
CA VAL A 595 -14.52 3.72 -6.80
C VAL A 595 -15.27 2.42 -6.59
N ILE A 596 -16.53 2.51 -6.19
CA ILE A 596 -17.35 1.35 -5.79
C ILE A 596 -18.16 0.86 -6.98
N TYR A 597 -18.05 -0.43 -7.30
CA TYR A 597 -18.85 -1.11 -8.31
C TYR A 597 -19.43 -2.41 -7.78
N GLY A 598 -20.68 -2.67 -8.13
CA GLY A 598 -21.35 -3.92 -7.81
C GLY A 598 -21.20 -4.95 -8.94
N CYS A 599 -21.20 -6.23 -8.58
CA CYS A 599 -21.05 -7.35 -9.50
C CYS A 599 -22.40 -7.97 -9.93
N GLU A 600 -23.54 -7.38 -9.55
CA GLU A 600 -24.89 -7.93 -9.77
C GLU A 600 -25.24 -8.19 -11.24
N ASP A 601 -24.66 -7.44 -12.18
CA ASP A 601 -24.90 -7.58 -13.61
C ASP A 601 -23.93 -8.55 -14.31
N VAL A 602 -23.00 -9.17 -13.57
CA VAL A 602 -22.08 -10.19 -14.13
C VAL A 602 -22.84 -11.51 -14.27
N PRO A 603 -22.94 -12.09 -15.49
CA PRO A 603 -23.67 -13.33 -15.71
C PRO A 603 -23.17 -14.46 -14.78
N GLY A 604 -24.10 -15.08 -14.04
CA GLY A 604 -23.82 -16.18 -13.10
C GLY A 604 -23.47 -15.73 -11.69
N PHE A 605 -23.19 -14.44 -11.45
CA PHE A 605 -22.92 -13.93 -10.12
C PHE A 605 -24.20 -13.65 -9.31
N ASP A 606 -25.36 -13.64 -9.96
CA ASP A 606 -26.68 -13.56 -9.31
C ASP A 606 -26.98 -14.75 -8.38
N ALA A 607 -26.20 -15.84 -8.48
CA ALA A 607 -26.24 -16.96 -7.54
C ALA A 607 -25.94 -16.54 -6.09
N VAL A 608 -25.09 -15.52 -5.88
CA VAL A 608 -24.76 -14.95 -4.56
C VAL A 608 -25.99 -14.40 -3.86
N GLU A 609 -26.89 -13.71 -4.58
CA GLU A 609 -28.13 -13.18 -3.99
C GLU A 609 -29.13 -14.31 -3.68
N LYS A 610 -29.01 -15.46 -4.37
CA LYS A 610 -29.98 -16.55 -4.34
C LYS A 610 -29.65 -17.70 -3.38
N ALA A 611 -28.52 -17.67 -2.67
CA ALA A 611 -28.04 -18.82 -1.88
C ALA A 611 -27.60 -20.02 -2.72
N GLU A 612 -27.16 -19.77 -3.94
CA GLU A 612 -26.80 -20.83 -4.87
C GLU A 612 -25.28 -20.91 -5.01
N GLN A 613 -24.80 -22.12 -5.32
CA GLN A 613 -23.39 -22.33 -5.60
C GLN A 613 -22.97 -21.53 -6.84
N VAL A 614 -21.94 -20.69 -6.69
CA VAL A 614 -21.37 -19.93 -7.80
C VAL A 614 -20.45 -20.81 -8.65
N ASP A 615 -20.62 -20.78 -9.97
CA ASP A 615 -19.65 -21.35 -10.92
C ASP A 615 -18.50 -20.35 -11.13
N VAL A 616 -17.45 -20.48 -10.30
CA VAL A 616 -16.30 -19.56 -10.29
C VAL A 616 -15.63 -19.50 -11.67
N ASP A 617 -15.45 -20.63 -12.36
CA ASP A 617 -14.79 -20.68 -13.66
C ASP A 617 -15.61 -19.96 -14.75
N PHE A 618 -16.93 -20.14 -14.74
CA PHE A 618 -17.83 -19.45 -15.65
C PHE A 618 -17.88 -17.94 -15.40
N VAL A 619 -17.89 -17.51 -14.14
CA VAL A 619 -18.03 -16.11 -13.74
C VAL A 619 -16.72 -15.32 -13.87
N THR A 620 -15.55 -15.96 -13.68
CA THR A 620 -14.22 -15.32 -13.67
C THR A 620 -13.98 -14.38 -14.85
N PRO A 621 -14.21 -14.77 -16.12
CA PRO A 621 -13.99 -13.86 -17.26
C PRO A 621 -14.84 -12.59 -17.20
N GLY A 622 -16.05 -12.68 -16.64
CA GLY A 622 -16.97 -11.55 -16.47
C GLY A 622 -16.46 -10.53 -15.44
N ILE A 623 -16.04 -11.02 -14.27
CA ILE A 623 -15.45 -10.19 -13.20
C ILE A 623 -14.18 -9.49 -13.70
N VAL A 624 -13.28 -10.24 -14.35
CA VAL A 624 -12.03 -9.69 -14.91
C VAL A 624 -12.33 -8.64 -15.99
N LYS A 625 -13.27 -8.91 -16.89
CA LYS A 625 -13.68 -7.95 -17.92
C LYS A 625 -14.22 -6.65 -17.29
N MET A 626 -15.12 -6.76 -16.31
CA MET A 626 -15.68 -5.62 -15.60
C MET A 626 -14.58 -4.76 -14.96
N ALA A 627 -13.71 -5.38 -14.15
CA ALA A 627 -12.64 -4.66 -13.46
C ALA A 627 -11.67 -3.99 -14.45
N THR A 628 -11.28 -4.67 -15.52
CA THR A 628 -10.37 -4.09 -16.53
C THR A 628 -11.01 -2.96 -17.31
N GLU A 629 -12.31 -3.02 -17.61
CA GLU A 629 -13.04 -1.92 -18.26
C GLU A 629 -13.16 -0.69 -17.34
N ILE A 630 -13.35 -0.88 -16.03
CA ILE A 630 -13.35 0.19 -15.04
C ILE A 630 -11.97 0.84 -14.96
N ILE A 631 -10.91 0.04 -14.78
CA ILE A 631 -9.52 0.53 -14.69
C ILE A 631 -9.09 1.27 -15.96
N LYS A 632 -9.55 0.83 -17.14
CA LYS A 632 -9.31 1.54 -18.41
C LYS A 632 -9.96 2.93 -18.45
N LYS A 633 -11.13 3.09 -17.83
CA LYS A 633 -11.84 4.38 -17.73
C LYS A 633 -11.27 5.28 -16.64
N GLU A 634 -10.77 4.67 -15.56
CA GLU A 634 -10.24 5.35 -14.36
C GLU A 634 -8.77 4.94 -14.11
N PRO A 635 -7.81 5.46 -14.90
CA PRO A 635 -6.40 5.04 -14.85
C PRO A 635 -5.68 5.45 -13.55
N THR A 636 -6.30 6.25 -12.70
CA THR A 636 -5.80 6.58 -11.36
C THR A 636 -6.03 5.47 -10.35
N ILE A 637 -6.76 4.39 -10.69
CA ILE A 637 -6.88 3.21 -9.82
C ILE A 637 -5.52 2.53 -9.66
N ARG A 638 -5.13 2.26 -8.40
CA ARG A 638 -3.84 1.63 -8.02
C ARG A 638 -3.97 0.34 -7.22
N ALA A 639 -5.15 0.05 -6.70
CA ALA A 639 -5.44 -1.18 -5.95
C ALA A 639 -6.91 -1.58 -6.12
N ILE A 640 -7.21 -2.84 -5.81
CA ILE A 640 -8.54 -3.42 -5.80
C ILE A 640 -8.81 -3.95 -4.38
N LEU A 641 -9.98 -3.68 -3.84
CA LEU A 641 -10.51 -4.29 -2.61
C LEU A 641 -11.79 -5.05 -2.96
N LEU A 642 -11.83 -6.33 -2.64
CA LEU A 642 -12.98 -7.20 -2.76
C LEU A 642 -13.73 -7.17 -1.43
N GLU A 643 -14.87 -6.49 -1.43
CA GLU A 643 -15.70 -6.31 -0.24
C GLU A 643 -16.54 -7.56 0.04
N CYS A 644 -17.18 -8.12 -0.98
CA CYS A 644 -17.96 -9.34 -0.84
C CYS A 644 -17.06 -10.53 -0.53
N THR A 645 -17.49 -11.35 0.43
CA THR A 645 -16.77 -12.52 0.95
C THR A 645 -16.73 -13.69 -0.03
N GLU A 646 -17.58 -13.69 -1.07
CA GLU A 646 -17.58 -14.66 -2.18
C GLU A 646 -16.74 -14.20 -3.39
N LEU A 647 -16.14 -13.00 -3.35
CA LEU A 647 -15.24 -12.51 -4.41
C LEU A 647 -13.76 -12.95 -4.33
N PRO A 648 -13.16 -13.35 -3.19
CA PRO A 648 -11.75 -13.76 -3.15
C PRO A 648 -11.34 -14.86 -4.15
N PRO A 649 -12.19 -15.84 -4.54
CA PRO A 649 -11.84 -16.81 -5.59
C PRO A 649 -11.39 -16.17 -6.92
N TYR A 650 -11.80 -14.93 -7.20
CA TYR A 650 -11.40 -14.18 -8.40
C TYR A 650 -10.12 -13.36 -8.25
N ALA A 651 -9.55 -13.28 -7.04
CA ALA A 651 -8.45 -12.35 -6.72
C ALA A 651 -7.21 -12.57 -7.59
N ASP A 652 -6.80 -13.83 -7.83
CA ASP A 652 -5.62 -14.13 -8.65
C ASP A 652 -5.82 -13.83 -10.13
N ALA A 653 -7.04 -14.05 -10.64
CA ALA A 653 -7.37 -13.66 -12.00
C ALA A 653 -7.28 -12.13 -12.18
N LEU A 654 -7.74 -11.37 -11.17
CA LEU A 654 -7.61 -9.91 -11.13
C LEU A 654 -6.14 -9.47 -11.00
N ARG A 655 -5.35 -10.08 -10.12
CA ARG A 655 -3.91 -9.79 -9.98
C ARG A 655 -3.17 -10.04 -11.30
N LYS A 656 -3.40 -11.18 -11.94
CA LYS A 656 -2.78 -11.57 -13.20
C LYS A 656 -3.11 -10.60 -14.34
N GLU A 657 -4.37 -10.24 -14.50
CA GLU A 657 -4.81 -9.41 -15.63
C GLU A 657 -4.49 -7.93 -15.42
N THR A 658 -4.58 -7.43 -14.19
CA THR A 658 -4.44 -5.99 -13.91
C THR A 658 -3.03 -5.59 -13.45
N GLY A 659 -2.28 -6.51 -12.85
CA GLY A 659 -1.00 -6.23 -12.20
C GLY A 659 -1.10 -5.32 -10.96
N LEU A 660 -2.30 -5.13 -10.41
CA LEU A 660 -2.56 -4.33 -9.21
C LEU A 660 -2.62 -5.21 -7.95
N ALA A 661 -2.42 -4.60 -6.79
CA ALA A 661 -2.68 -5.22 -5.50
C ALA A 661 -4.18 -5.51 -5.36
N VAL A 662 -4.52 -6.74 -4.94
CA VAL A 662 -5.90 -7.15 -4.65
C VAL A 662 -5.97 -7.56 -3.18
N PHE A 663 -6.81 -6.86 -2.44
CA PHE A 663 -7.15 -7.12 -1.03
C PHE A 663 -8.54 -7.70 -0.94
N ASP A 664 -8.80 -8.56 0.05
CA ASP A 664 -10.06 -9.26 0.22
C ASP A 664 -10.28 -9.66 1.70
N ALA A 665 -11.33 -10.43 1.97
CA ALA A 665 -11.64 -10.92 3.32
C ALA A 665 -10.57 -11.88 3.87
N ILE A 666 -9.93 -12.68 3.02
CA ILE A 666 -8.87 -13.60 3.42
C ILE A 666 -7.58 -12.84 3.72
N THR A 667 -7.22 -11.82 2.93
CA THR A 667 -6.07 -10.96 3.27
C THR A 667 -6.29 -10.23 4.60
N CYS A 668 -7.54 -9.85 4.90
CA CYS A 668 -7.90 -9.25 6.18
C CYS A 668 -7.71 -10.22 7.34
N ALA A 669 -8.27 -11.42 7.23
CA ALA A 669 -8.13 -12.47 8.22
C ALA A 669 -6.66 -12.85 8.46
N ASP A 670 -5.90 -13.06 7.39
CA ASP A 670 -4.47 -13.37 7.44
C ASP A 670 -3.68 -12.26 8.17
N PHE A 671 -4.02 -10.98 7.94
CA PHE A 671 -3.40 -9.85 8.63
C PHE A 671 -3.61 -9.91 10.16
N PHE A 672 -4.84 -10.11 10.63
CA PHE A 672 -5.13 -10.17 12.07
C PHE A 672 -4.58 -11.43 12.73
N VAL A 673 -4.69 -12.58 12.06
CA VAL A 673 -4.18 -13.86 12.58
C VAL A 673 -2.65 -13.85 12.65
N SER A 674 -1.97 -13.23 11.67
CA SER A 674 -0.49 -13.14 11.67
C SER A 674 0.07 -12.46 12.93
N ALA A 675 -0.68 -11.55 13.55
CA ALA A 675 -0.29 -10.85 14.77
C ALA A 675 -0.19 -11.77 16.00
N TYR A 676 -0.71 -12.99 15.92
CA TYR A 676 -0.62 -14.02 16.94
C TYR A 676 0.33 -15.16 16.61
N MET A 677 0.84 -15.24 15.37
CA MET A 677 1.66 -16.35 14.92
C MET A 677 3.12 -16.23 15.34
N ASP A 678 3.74 -17.37 15.65
CA ASP A 678 5.18 -17.58 15.71
C ASP A 678 5.80 -17.24 14.35
N ASN A 679 6.81 -16.37 14.31
CA ASN A 679 7.50 -16.07 13.07
C ASN A 679 8.57 -17.13 12.79
N PRO A 680 8.43 -17.97 11.75
CA PRO A 680 9.35 -19.10 11.54
C PRO A 680 10.76 -18.67 11.14
N ARG A 681 10.97 -17.41 10.73
CA ARG A 681 12.26 -16.91 10.24
C ARG A 681 13.16 -16.40 11.37
N PHE A 682 12.59 -15.66 12.31
CA PHE A 682 13.36 -15.00 13.39
C PHE A 682 12.70 -15.07 14.76
N GLY A 683 11.48 -15.60 14.84
CA GLY A 683 10.71 -15.74 16.06
C GLY A 683 11.29 -16.74 17.07
N LEU A 684 10.59 -16.92 18.18
CA LEU A 684 11.03 -17.82 19.24
C LEU A 684 11.04 -19.28 18.77
N ASN A 685 10.19 -19.63 17.81
CA ASN A 685 9.99 -20.97 17.28
C ASN A 685 9.54 -21.98 18.36
N GLN A 686 8.49 -22.75 18.08
CA GLN A 686 8.01 -23.86 18.93
C GLN A 686 7.43 -23.40 20.29
N TRP A 687 7.05 -22.14 20.42
CA TRP A 687 6.28 -21.66 21.59
C TRP A 687 4.76 -21.85 21.40
N GLN A 688 4.31 -22.03 20.16
CA GLN A 688 2.98 -22.50 19.81
C GLN A 688 2.99 -23.98 19.39
N ASN A 689 1.83 -24.61 19.44
CA ASN A 689 1.56 -25.84 18.72
C ASN A 689 1.59 -25.55 17.21
N ASP A 690 2.10 -26.49 16.43
CA ASP A 690 1.99 -26.41 14.98
C ASP A 690 0.52 -26.69 14.59
N TRP A 691 0.02 -26.01 13.57
CA TRP A 691 -1.25 -26.37 12.93
C TRP A 691 -1.05 -27.70 12.19
N ASP A 692 -2.04 -28.60 12.28
CA ASP A 692 -1.95 -29.95 11.68
C ASP A 692 -2.24 -29.96 10.17
N GLY A 693 -2.63 -28.82 9.61
CA GLY A 693 -2.93 -28.64 8.19
C GLY A 693 -4.36 -29.01 7.82
N ILE A 694 -5.23 -29.30 8.80
CA ILE A 694 -6.61 -29.73 8.57
C ILE A 694 -7.53 -28.78 9.33
N ALA A 695 -8.36 -28.04 8.60
CA ALA A 695 -9.48 -27.34 9.21
C ALA A 695 -10.69 -28.28 9.27
N ASP A 696 -11.40 -28.29 10.40
CA ASP A 696 -12.62 -29.10 10.56
C ASP A 696 -13.71 -28.63 9.57
N ASP A 697 -14.39 -29.59 8.95
CA ASP A 697 -15.59 -29.31 8.16
C ASP A 697 -16.69 -28.71 9.05
N TYR A 698 -17.55 -27.89 8.44
CA TYR A 698 -18.70 -27.31 9.12
C TYR A 698 -20.00 -27.52 8.37
N GLU A 699 -20.96 -28.15 9.04
CA GLU A 699 -22.35 -28.16 8.62
C GLU A 699 -23.15 -27.06 9.33
N LEU A 700 -24.05 -26.39 8.59
CA LEU A 700 -24.87 -25.33 9.14
C LEU A 700 -25.63 -25.81 10.39
N GLY A 701 -25.36 -25.15 11.51
CA GLY A 701 -26.04 -25.44 12.77
C GLY A 701 -25.39 -26.53 13.62
N GLN A 702 -24.28 -27.17 13.19
CA GLN A 702 -23.64 -28.27 13.93
C GLN A 702 -23.27 -27.93 15.39
N ASN A 703 -23.04 -26.65 15.67
CA ASN A 703 -22.65 -26.14 16.98
C ASN A 703 -23.84 -25.61 17.81
N LEU A 704 -25.05 -25.58 17.27
CA LEU A 704 -26.25 -25.00 17.89
C LEU A 704 -26.94 -25.98 18.86
N SER A 705 -27.58 -25.45 19.91
CA SER A 705 -28.50 -26.22 20.74
C SER A 705 -29.79 -26.58 19.98
N PRO A 706 -30.55 -27.61 20.41
CA PRO A 706 -31.85 -27.92 19.81
C PRO A 706 -32.82 -26.71 19.76
N GLU A 707 -32.81 -25.88 20.80
CA GLU A 707 -33.62 -24.66 20.86
C GLU A 707 -33.16 -23.60 19.85
N GLN A 708 -31.86 -23.47 19.62
CA GLN A 708 -31.30 -22.57 18.61
C GLN A 708 -31.55 -23.08 17.19
N LEU A 709 -31.43 -24.39 16.95
CA LEU A 709 -31.77 -25.01 15.67
C LEU A 709 -33.22 -24.73 15.30
N ALA A 710 -34.14 -24.70 16.27
CA ALA A 710 -35.55 -24.34 16.06
C ALA A 710 -35.78 -22.91 15.54
N LYS A 711 -34.80 -22.02 15.71
CA LYS A 711 -34.88 -20.62 15.25
C LYS A 711 -34.35 -20.41 13.83
N LEU A 712 -33.63 -21.40 13.28
CA LEU A 712 -33.11 -21.32 11.91
C LEU A 712 -34.23 -21.12 10.89
N LYS A 713 -34.01 -20.21 9.95
CA LYS A 713 -34.90 -19.87 8.85
C LYS A 713 -34.55 -20.67 7.59
N ASN A 714 -33.27 -20.96 7.38
CA ASN A 714 -32.78 -21.71 6.23
C ASN A 714 -32.25 -23.06 6.70
N ARG A 715 -33.05 -24.11 6.54
CA ARG A 715 -32.74 -25.50 6.94
C ARG A 715 -32.55 -26.41 5.74
#